data_AF-A0AAJ1TZE1-F1
#
_entry.id   AF-A0AAJ1TZE1-F1
#
_cell.length_a   1.000
_cell.length_b   1.000
_cell.length_c   1.000
_cell.angle_alpha   90.00
_cell.angle_beta   90.00
_cell.angle_gamma   90.00
#
_symmetry.space_group_name_H-M   'P 1'
#
loop_
_entity.id
_entity.type
_entity.pdbx_description
1 polymer ?
#
loop_
_entity_poly.entity_id
_entity_poly.type
_entity_poly.pdbx_seq_one_letter_code
_entity_poly.pdbx_strand_id
1 'polypeptide(L)'
;MSPFRLLVVVALVVAGCALPPAVGAAPGGAAGTAGPAAAVAATPASDPLALSSLPGAPRTVLLDVDGHEVRDTAWNTVHGLPAGAYAGLRPAAGWDPTTLELVRLVWLRVADDLAPFAVDVTTADPGAAALERSSAADGAYGMRVLLTTDTSAAPTLCDEPCGGIAFTDAFDRVGSADQSPAWVFVDPADLAAVRTDPGRLPALADTLAAAASHELGHTLGLGHDGDEEFEYHPGHGNWAPVMGRSEGVPLVQWSNGEYPGAVRREDDVALIAANGAPLRDDDHGDTPATGTVVATDAMTEGATEGVIGTRTDRDVLLVDTTCTGTIRARVAPSPGGNLDVGLRLLRPDGRVQEVAGTGTHGDGAVLGLDAQLVSGPVPAGRWAVEIDGVPVTTGTVADGSPTWSDYGSLGAWSARVSTACAGAVPPPVTDVRAAPPAPGVLQVRWGTASGTSPTAYEVRLWDGDHLVRGPETVSVGTSSATSEASARGGRHQLGGLRSAATYRVEVRSVAGGERGAWSSATGRTPPGAVTRLVASGARPTSVTLGWAPPTVGAGDVTGYVVAVDGRSRWVPADQRHLTLTGLRAGSSLAVEVRPTSAVGHGASASLTVRLPRATVPSAPTGISVRPGRPGRPTTAHVRWGAAHPNGAAITAYYVVARPASGSRTTKVSRVLGPAARSLDLPLPSGRWTVDVHAVNDRGTGPGKRSVPVLAQ
;
A
#
# COMPACT_ATOMS: atom_id res chain seq x y z
N MET A 1 -44.30 -31.22 64.40
CA MET A 1 -43.14 -30.39 64.79
C MET A 1 -42.27 -30.22 63.55
N SER A 2 -41.74 -29.01 63.31
CA SER A 2 -40.64 -28.78 62.36
C SER A 2 -39.29 -28.97 63.10
N PRO A 3 -38.12 -29.09 62.44
CA PRO A 3 -37.52 -27.92 61.77
C PRO A 3 -36.93 -28.18 60.36
N PHE A 4 -37.02 -27.13 59.53
CA PHE A 4 -36.05 -26.66 58.53
C PHE A 4 -34.93 -27.60 58.02
N ARG A 5 -34.83 -27.70 56.69
CA ARG A 5 -33.53 -27.70 55.99
C ARG A 5 -33.49 -26.58 54.96
N LEU A 6 -32.27 -26.14 54.68
CA LEU A 6 -31.92 -24.90 53.98
C LEU A 6 -32.25 -24.96 52.48
N LEU A 7 -32.64 -23.83 51.91
CA LEU A 7 -32.67 -23.64 50.46
C LEU A 7 -31.22 -23.51 49.97
N VAL A 8 -30.77 -24.41 49.11
CA VAL A 8 -29.48 -24.26 48.40
C VAL A 8 -29.79 -23.59 47.06
N VAL A 9 -29.19 -22.42 46.82
CA VAL A 9 -29.19 -21.80 45.50
C VAL A 9 -28.26 -22.64 44.62
N VAL A 10 -28.82 -23.24 43.57
CA VAL A 10 -28.02 -23.91 42.53
C VAL A 10 -27.53 -22.81 41.60
N ALA A 11 -26.23 -22.53 41.62
CA ALA A 11 -25.59 -21.79 40.54
C ALA A 11 -25.58 -22.71 39.30
N LEU A 12 -26.21 -22.27 38.22
CA LEU A 12 -26.39 -23.08 37.02
C LEU A 12 -25.21 -22.88 36.06
N VAL A 13 -24.12 -23.58 36.31
CA VAL A 13 -23.05 -23.71 35.32
C VAL A 13 -23.58 -24.54 34.15
N VAL A 14 -23.52 -23.96 32.96
CA VAL A 14 -23.86 -24.65 31.71
C VAL A 14 -22.70 -25.59 31.34
N ALA A 15 -23.01 -26.77 30.80
CA ALA A 15 -21.99 -27.73 30.44
C ALA A 15 -21.14 -27.20 29.26
N GLY A 16 -19.82 -27.35 29.34
CA GLY A 16 -18.89 -26.75 28.39
C GLY A 16 -19.17 -27.12 26.93
N CYS A 17 -19.19 -26.11 26.06
CA CYS A 17 -19.50 -26.21 24.63
C CYS A 17 -18.63 -27.28 23.94
N ALA A 18 -19.22 -28.18 23.14
CA ALA A 18 -18.48 -29.28 22.50
C ALA A 18 -18.21 -29.03 21.00
N LEU A 19 -16.95 -28.73 20.65
CA LEU A 19 -16.49 -28.55 19.27
C LEU A 19 -16.02 -29.88 18.65
N PRO A 20 -16.49 -30.25 17.44
CA PRO A 20 -15.97 -31.40 16.71
C PRO A 20 -14.56 -31.13 16.16
N PRO A 21 -13.72 -32.17 15.94
CA PRO A 21 -12.33 -31.99 15.53
C PRO A 21 -12.21 -31.35 14.13
N ALA A 22 -11.65 -30.14 14.08
CA ALA A 22 -11.53 -29.34 12.87
C ALA A 22 -10.67 -30.02 11.79
N VAL A 23 -11.25 -30.19 10.59
CA VAL A 23 -10.50 -30.54 9.38
C VAL A 23 -9.87 -29.27 8.82
N GLY A 24 -8.54 -29.24 8.75
CA GLY A 24 -7.76 -27.99 8.68
C GLY A 24 -8.13 -27.02 7.55
N ALA A 25 -8.45 -25.78 7.93
CA ALA A 25 -8.68 -24.65 7.06
C ALA A 25 -8.05 -23.34 7.59
N ALA A 26 -8.26 -22.27 6.82
CA ALA A 26 -7.57 -20.98 6.76
C ALA A 26 -7.39 -20.14 8.07
N PRO A 27 -6.55 -19.08 8.01
CA PRO A 27 -5.99 -18.08 9.59
C PRO A 27 -7.11 -17.30 10.35
N GLY A 28 -6.95 -16.36 11.30
CA GLY A 28 -5.84 -16.11 12.20
C GLY A 28 -5.97 -15.10 13.38
N GLY A 29 -7.14 -14.51 13.66
CA GLY A 29 -7.46 -13.82 14.94
C GLY A 29 -7.22 -12.31 14.98
N ALA A 30 -7.73 -11.56 16.01
CA ALA A 30 -8.03 -10.11 15.90
C ALA A 30 -8.45 -9.22 17.18
N ALA A 31 -8.75 -7.90 16.94
CA ALA A 31 -9.23 -6.60 17.61
C ALA A 31 -9.02 -6.12 19.07
N GLY A 32 -9.13 -4.79 19.33
CA GLY A 32 -9.18 -3.62 18.37
C GLY A 32 -9.91 -2.31 18.78
N THR A 33 -10.24 -1.45 17.81
CA THR A 33 -10.00 0.02 17.88
C THR A 33 -11.22 0.95 17.93
N ALA A 34 -11.10 2.06 18.66
CA ALA A 34 -12.09 2.29 19.71
C ALA A 34 -12.31 3.75 20.18
N GLY A 35 -13.58 4.19 20.22
CA GLY A 35 -14.11 5.18 21.18
C GLY A 35 -14.01 6.69 20.89
N PRO A 36 -15.07 7.49 21.21
CA PRO A 36 -15.15 8.89 20.79
C PRO A 36 -14.35 9.86 21.67
N ALA A 37 -13.23 10.36 21.14
CA ALA A 37 -12.46 11.44 21.78
C ALA A 37 -11.92 12.46 20.75
N ALA A 38 -12.47 13.68 20.80
CA ALA A 38 -12.09 14.86 20.00
C ALA A 38 -12.31 14.75 18.47
N ALA A 39 -12.15 15.87 17.75
CA ALA A 39 -12.28 15.93 16.30
C ALA A 39 -11.06 15.30 15.60
N VAL A 40 -11.13 14.00 15.35
CA VAL A 40 -10.01 13.20 14.83
C VAL A 40 -10.14 12.99 13.32
N ALA A 41 -9.43 13.82 12.55
CA ALA A 41 -9.23 13.57 11.13
C ALA A 41 -8.22 12.42 10.93
N ALA A 42 -8.73 11.20 10.68
CA ALA A 42 -8.02 10.02 10.17
C ALA A 42 -6.57 9.85 10.71
N THR A 43 -6.43 9.56 12.00
CA THR A 43 -5.14 9.33 12.66
C THR A 43 -4.45 8.02 12.24
N PRO A 44 -3.12 7.92 12.42
CA PRO A 44 -2.42 6.64 12.29
C PRO A 44 -2.92 5.62 13.32
N ALA A 45 -2.72 4.33 13.03
CA ALA A 45 -3.22 3.20 13.81
C ALA A 45 -3.01 3.37 15.33
N SER A 46 -4.12 3.28 16.07
CA SER A 46 -4.13 3.18 17.53
C SER A 46 -3.42 1.90 17.97
N ASP A 47 -2.63 2.00 19.04
CA ASP A 47 -1.87 0.89 19.63
C ASP A 47 -2.83 -0.25 20.04
N PRO A 48 -2.69 -1.47 19.51
CA PRO A 48 -3.63 -2.56 19.78
C PRO A 48 -3.79 -2.96 21.26
N LEU A 49 -2.93 -2.47 22.16
CA LEU A 49 -2.99 -2.71 23.61
C LEU A 49 -3.57 -1.53 24.41
N ALA A 50 -4.10 -0.50 23.72
CA ALA A 50 -4.54 0.75 24.34
C ALA A 50 -5.87 1.29 23.76
N LEU A 51 -6.90 0.44 23.74
CA LEU A 51 -8.16 0.65 23.03
C LEU A 51 -9.36 0.57 23.99
N SER A 52 -10.41 1.37 23.80
CA SER A 52 -11.60 1.50 24.68
C SER A 52 -12.81 2.07 23.89
N SER A 53 -13.91 1.30 23.68
CA SER A 53 -15.00 1.62 22.72
C SER A 53 -15.88 2.78 23.13
N LEU A 54 -15.92 3.10 24.42
CA LEU A 54 -16.70 4.21 24.95
C LEU A 54 -15.99 4.78 26.18
N PRO A 55 -14.88 5.53 26.00
CA PRO A 55 -14.00 5.93 27.09
C PRO A 55 -14.74 6.68 28.20
N GLY A 56 -14.84 6.04 29.38
CA GLY A 56 -15.58 6.56 30.53
C GLY A 56 -17.05 6.15 30.60
N ALA A 57 -17.51 5.17 29.83
CA ALA A 57 -18.77 4.50 30.11
C ALA A 57 -18.76 3.85 31.50
N PRO A 58 -19.94 3.71 32.14
CA PRO A 58 -20.06 3.12 33.47
C PRO A 58 -19.97 1.58 33.44
N ARG A 59 -19.85 0.96 32.27
CA ARG A 59 -19.64 -0.48 32.09
C ARG A 59 -18.40 -0.75 31.28
N THR A 60 -17.62 -1.77 31.62
CA THR A 60 -16.34 -2.05 30.96
C THR A 60 -16.18 -3.54 30.66
N VAL A 61 -15.78 -3.90 29.45
CA VAL A 61 -15.44 -5.28 29.07
C VAL A 61 -13.96 -5.31 28.72
N LEU A 62 -13.13 -5.86 29.58
CA LEU A 62 -11.71 -6.05 29.25
C LEU A 62 -11.55 -7.34 28.45
N LEU A 63 -11.12 -7.23 27.18
CA LEU A 63 -10.49 -8.35 26.48
C LEU A 63 -9.04 -8.47 26.96
N ASP A 64 -8.81 -9.37 27.90
CA ASP A 64 -7.49 -9.60 28.48
C ASP A 64 -6.66 -10.51 27.55
N VAL A 65 -5.69 -9.88 26.89
CA VAL A 65 -4.78 -10.51 25.92
C VAL A 65 -3.34 -10.65 26.44
N ASP A 66 -3.01 -10.07 27.60
CA ASP A 66 -1.70 -10.22 28.26
C ASP A 66 -1.69 -11.45 29.19
N GLY A 67 -2.80 -11.71 29.90
CA GLY A 67 -2.99 -12.85 30.80
C GLY A 67 -3.31 -12.45 32.25
N HIS A 68 -4.04 -13.32 32.97
CA HIS A 68 -4.59 -13.00 34.28
C HIS A 68 -4.11 -13.93 35.41
N GLU A 69 -4.10 -13.43 36.66
CA GLU A 69 -3.81 -14.22 37.85
C GLU A 69 -5.11 -14.64 38.55
N VAL A 70 -5.61 -15.84 38.23
CA VAL A 70 -6.88 -16.37 38.75
C VAL A 70 -6.63 -17.07 40.10
N ARG A 71 -7.14 -16.46 41.18
CA ARG A 71 -7.10 -16.99 42.54
C ARG A 71 -8.35 -16.61 43.33
N ASP A 72 -8.67 -17.42 44.33
CA ASP A 72 -9.75 -17.17 45.31
C ASP A 72 -11.16 -16.95 44.69
N THR A 73 -11.37 -17.46 43.47
CA THR A 73 -12.64 -17.41 42.70
C THR A 73 -13.44 -18.72 42.82
N ALA A 74 -14.68 -18.73 42.32
CA ALA A 74 -15.48 -19.93 42.06
C ALA A 74 -14.79 -20.90 41.09
N TRP A 75 -14.02 -20.43 40.10
CA TRP A 75 -13.22 -21.31 39.24
C TRP A 75 -12.21 -22.14 40.06
N ASN A 76 -11.58 -21.53 41.07
CA ASN A 76 -10.64 -22.25 41.94
C ASN A 76 -11.35 -23.11 43.00
N THR A 77 -12.42 -22.58 43.61
CA THR A 77 -13.04 -23.15 44.82
C THR A 77 -14.18 -24.14 44.53
N VAL A 78 -14.83 -24.03 43.37
CA VAL A 78 -15.92 -24.92 42.92
C VAL A 78 -15.44 -25.84 41.81
N HIS A 79 -14.75 -25.31 40.79
CA HIS A 79 -14.28 -26.09 39.63
C HIS A 79 -12.87 -26.69 39.81
N GLY A 80 -12.19 -26.40 40.93
CA GLY A 80 -10.89 -26.99 41.27
C GLY A 80 -9.71 -26.51 40.42
N LEU A 81 -9.89 -25.44 39.63
CA LEU A 81 -8.84 -24.85 38.82
C LEU A 81 -7.67 -24.39 39.72
N PRO A 82 -6.41 -24.81 39.48
CA PRO A 82 -5.29 -24.38 40.29
C PRO A 82 -5.15 -22.85 40.34
N ALA A 83 -4.96 -22.28 41.54
CA ALA A 83 -4.73 -20.84 41.66
C ALA A 83 -3.35 -20.47 41.07
N GLY A 84 -3.32 -19.57 40.09
CA GLY A 84 -2.12 -19.29 39.29
C GLY A 84 -2.31 -18.24 38.21
N ALA A 85 -1.23 -17.99 37.45
CA ALA A 85 -1.23 -17.07 36.31
C ALA A 85 -1.46 -17.83 35.00
N TYR A 86 -2.46 -17.40 34.24
CA TYR A 86 -2.89 -17.97 32.96
C TYR A 86 -2.46 -17.02 31.83
N ALA A 87 -1.73 -17.56 30.85
CA ALA A 87 -1.07 -16.75 29.82
C ALA A 87 -2.05 -16.30 28.72
N GLY A 88 -2.03 -15.01 28.37
CA GLY A 88 -2.83 -14.48 27.26
C GLY A 88 -2.28 -14.85 25.88
N LEU A 89 -2.59 -14.02 24.87
CA LEU A 89 -2.12 -14.17 23.49
C LEU A 89 -0.63 -13.83 23.30
N ARG A 90 -0.04 -13.11 24.26
CA ARG A 90 1.31 -12.55 24.17
C ARG A 90 2.38 -13.62 23.92
N PRO A 91 3.16 -13.53 22.82
CA PRO A 91 4.23 -14.50 22.54
C PRO A 91 5.35 -14.39 23.58
N ALA A 92 6.00 -15.52 23.90
CA ALA A 92 7.16 -15.56 24.80
C ALA A 92 8.38 -14.73 24.31
N ALA A 93 8.40 -14.34 23.03
CA ALA A 93 9.39 -13.43 22.45
C ALA A 93 9.04 -11.93 22.60
N GLY A 94 7.88 -11.60 23.19
CA GLY A 94 7.25 -10.28 23.12
C GLY A 94 6.26 -10.16 21.95
N TRP A 95 5.44 -9.11 21.98
CA TRP A 95 4.42 -8.84 20.96
C TRP A 95 4.99 -8.73 19.54
N ASP A 96 4.30 -9.36 18.58
CA ASP A 96 4.63 -9.31 17.14
C ASP A 96 3.48 -8.69 16.33
N PRO A 97 3.73 -8.13 15.13
CA PRO A 97 2.70 -7.44 14.34
C PRO A 97 1.53 -8.33 13.91
N THR A 98 1.73 -9.63 13.73
CA THR A 98 0.62 -10.54 13.41
C THR A 98 -0.25 -10.73 14.63
N THR A 99 0.33 -10.91 15.83
CA THR A 99 -0.45 -11.04 17.06
C THR A 99 -1.12 -9.72 17.45
N LEU A 100 -0.53 -8.57 17.13
CA LEU A 100 -1.13 -7.25 17.34
C LEU A 100 -2.21 -6.92 16.30
N GLU A 101 -2.13 -7.41 15.05
CA GLU A 101 -3.28 -7.42 14.12
C GLU A 101 -4.31 -8.50 14.53
N LEU A 102 -3.85 -9.54 15.25
CA LEU A 102 -4.65 -10.42 16.11
C LEU A 102 -5.12 -9.74 17.42
N VAL A 103 -4.93 -8.42 17.51
CA VAL A 103 -5.67 -7.50 18.36
C VAL A 103 -6.14 -6.27 17.50
N ARG A 104 -6.44 -6.45 16.18
CA ARG A 104 -7.09 -5.41 15.30
C ARG A 104 -8.41 -5.68 14.46
N LEU A 105 -9.04 -6.88 14.34
CA LEU A 105 -10.49 -7.16 13.91
C LEU A 105 -11.58 -7.94 14.82
N VAL A 106 -11.31 -8.80 15.83
CA VAL A 106 -12.25 -9.42 16.85
C VAL A 106 -12.98 -8.43 17.75
N TRP A 107 -12.36 -7.65 18.65
CA TRP A 107 -13.08 -6.56 19.32
C TRP A 107 -13.79 -5.58 18.38
N LEU A 108 -13.46 -5.47 17.08
CA LEU A 108 -14.27 -4.67 16.13
C LEU A 108 -15.59 -5.38 15.86
N ARG A 109 -15.61 -6.72 15.93
CA ARG A 109 -16.79 -7.55 16.15
C ARG A 109 -17.36 -7.30 17.56
N VAL A 110 -16.69 -7.67 18.66
CA VAL A 110 -17.23 -7.65 20.05
C VAL A 110 -17.75 -6.27 20.49
N ALA A 111 -17.12 -5.19 20.06
CA ALA A 111 -17.53 -3.81 20.37
C ALA A 111 -18.56 -3.24 19.38
N ASP A 112 -18.80 -3.89 18.23
CA ASP A 112 -19.97 -3.62 17.38
C ASP A 112 -21.15 -4.51 17.78
N ASP A 113 -20.90 -5.75 18.21
CA ASP A 113 -21.83 -6.61 18.95
C ASP A 113 -22.32 -5.87 20.21
N LEU A 114 -21.44 -5.14 20.91
CA LEU A 114 -21.81 -4.32 22.06
C LEU A 114 -22.08 -2.82 21.77
N ALA A 115 -21.98 -2.35 20.53
CA ALA A 115 -22.22 -0.94 20.19
C ALA A 115 -23.62 -0.42 20.60
N PRO A 116 -24.70 -1.23 20.54
CA PRO A 116 -26.02 -0.85 21.07
C PRO A 116 -26.07 -0.50 22.56
N PHE A 117 -25.04 -0.85 23.35
CA PHE A 117 -25.03 -0.72 24.80
C PHE A 117 -24.01 0.33 25.28
N ALA A 118 -24.25 0.89 26.47
CA ALA A 118 -23.37 1.86 27.12
C ALA A 118 -22.15 1.16 27.78
N VAL A 119 -21.39 0.41 26.97
CA VAL A 119 -20.27 -0.45 27.39
C VAL A 119 -18.97 -0.04 26.71
N ASP A 120 -17.91 0.06 27.51
CA ASP A 120 -16.54 0.27 27.10
C ASP A 120 -15.80 -1.07 26.94
N VAL A 121 -15.83 -1.66 25.75
CA VAL A 121 -14.95 -2.78 25.40
C VAL A 121 -13.54 -2.25 25.27
N THR A 122 -12.59 -2.80 26.03
CA THR A 122 -11.22 -2.30 26.15
C THR A 122 -10.19 -3.41 26.00
N THR A 123 -9.01 -3.09 25.45
CA THR A 123 -7.81 -3.93 25.53
C THR A 123 -6.77 -3.39 26.52
N ALA A 124 -6.94 -2.16 27.00
CA ALA A 124 -6.20 -1.63 28.14
C ALA A 124 -6.85 -2.10 29.45
N ASP A 125 -6.06 -2.63 30.39
CA ASP A 125 -6.56 -2.98 31.73
C ASP A 125 -7.08 -1.73 32.46
N PRO A 126 -8.40 -1.62 32.72
CA PRO A 126 -8.97 -0.47 33.42
C PRO A 126 -8.77 -0.57 34.95
N GLY A 127 -8.24 -1.70 35.43
CA GLY A 127 -8.11 -2.04 36.84
C GLY A 127 -9.38 -2.66 37.44
N ALA A 128 -9.18 -3.41 38.53
CA ALA A 128 -10.23 -4.16 39.23
C ALA A 128 -11.51 -3.36 39.51
N ALA A 129 -11.39 -2.09 39.93
CA ALA A 129 -12.52 -1.24 40.30
C ALA A 129 -13.39 -0.75 39.11
N ALA A 130 -13.08 -1.14 37.87
CA ALA A 130 -13.95 -0.95 36.70
C ALA A 130 -14.59 -2.26 36.22
N LEU A 131 -14.21 -3.40 36.81
CA LEU A 131 -14.67 -4.75 36.42
C LEU A 131 -15.46 -5.41 37.55
N GLU A 132 -15.05 -5.25 38.80
CA GLU A 132 -15.65 -5.90 39.97
C GLU A 132 -16.78 -5.05 40.57
N ARG A 133 -18.03 -5.53 40.54
CA ARG A 133 -19.15 -4.81 41.17
C ARG A 133 -19.12 -5.00 42.69
N SER A 134 -18.58 -4.02 43.41
CA SER A 134 -18.33 -4.12 44.85
C SER A 134 -19.60 -4.10 45.72
N SER A 135 -20.69 -3.49 45.25
CA SER A 135 -21.96 -3.37 45.98
C SER A 135 -23.14 -3.09 45.04
N ALA A 136 -24.38 -3.20 45.55
CA ALA A 136 -25.57 -2.82 44.78
C ALA A 136 -25.64 -1.30 44.45
N ALA A 137 -24.96 -0.47 45.23
CA ALA A 137 -24.79 0.96 44.96
C ALA A 137 -23.58 1.26 44.05
N ASP A 138 -22.83 0.22 43.66
CA ASP A 138 -21.74 0.36 42.72
C ASP A 138 -22.28 0.48 41.31
N GLY A 139 -21.83 1.54 40.64
CA GLY A 139 -22.26 1.96 39.32
C GLY A 139 -21.15 1.96 38.28
N ALA A 140 -19.95 1.46 38.61
CA ALA A 140 -18.83 1.26 37.69
C ALA A 140 -18.31 -0.17 37.84
N TYR A 141 -18.64 -1.04 36.88
CA TYR A 141 -18.31 -2.48 36.94
C TYR A 141 -18.38 -3.10 35.54
N GLY A 142 -18.04 -4.39 35.42
CA GLY A 142 -17.88 -5.00 34.11
C GLY A 142 -17.57 -6.49 34.12
N MET A 143 -16.82 -6.93 33.11
CA MET A 143 -16.37 -8.31 32.99
C MET A 143 -14.97 -8.39 32.35
N ARG A 144 -14.15 -9.34 32.80
CA ARG A 144 -12.91 -9.72 32.13
C ARG A 144 -13.18 -10.93 31.25
N VAL A 145 -12.96 -10.79 29.96
CA VAL A 145 -12.95 -11.89 28.99
C VAL A 145 -11.48 -12.23 28.72
N LEU A 146 -11.02 -13.39 29.17
CA LEU A 146 -9.61 -13.80 29.11
C LEU A 146 -9.35 -14.65 27.88
N LEU A 147 -8.62 -14.11 26.90
CA LEU A 147 -8.18 -14.83 25.69
C LEU A 147 -6.88 -15.57 26.00
N THR A 148 -7.00 -16.79 26.52
CA THR A 148 -5.89 -17.57 27.08
C THR A 148 -5.28 -18.54 26.07
N THR A 149 -3.94 -18.65 26.09
CA THR A 149 -3.19 -19.71 25.40
C THR A 149 -2.76 -20.85 26.35
N ASP A 150 -3.19 -20.80 27.61
CA ASP A 150 -2.93 -21.85 28.59
C ASP A 150 -3.77 -23.12 28.32
N THR A 151 -3.07 -24.21 28.03
CA THR A 151 -3.68 -25.50 27.69
C THR A 151 -4.04 -26.36 28.92
N SER A 152 -4.02 -25.81 30.14
CA SER A 152 -4.41 -26.51 31.38
C SER A 152 -5.79 -26.09 31.89
N ALA A 153 -6.25 -24.88 31.54
CA ALA A 153 -7.57 -24.37 31.93
C ALA A 153 -8.72 -25.18 31.28
N ALA A 154 -8.80 -25.24 29.95
CA ALA A 154 -9.92 -25.89 29.25
C ALA A 154 -10.16 -27.35 29.68
N PRO A 155 -9.14 -28.24 29.78
CA PRO A 155 -9.34 -29.63 30.24
C PRO A 155 -9.67 -29.78 31.73
N THR A 156 -9.72 -28.67 32.48
CA THR A 156 -10.15 -28.63 33.90
C THR A 156 -11.55 -28.03 34.04
N LEU A 157 -11.94 -27.12 33.14
CA LEU A 157 -13.19 -26.36 33.23
C LEU A 157 -14.33 -26.91 32.37
N CYS A 158 -14.03 -27.58 31.24
CA CYS A 158 -15.01 -28.12 30.31
C CYS A 158 -14.99 -29.66 30.31
N ASP A 159 -16.17 -30.28 30.33
CA ASP A 159 -16.33 -31.75 30.23
C ASP A 159 -16.03 -32.28 28.81
N GLU A 160 -16.17 -31.44 27.78
CA GLU A 160 -15.90 -31.70 26.36
C GLU A 160 -15.08 -30.53 25.74
N PRO A 161 -14.46 -30.67 24.54
CA PRO A 161 -13.56 -29.65 23.99
C PRO A 161 -14.25 -28.33 23.61
N CYS A 162 -13.96 -27.26 24.35
CA CYS A 162 -14.67 -25.98 24.29
C CYS A 162 -13.83 -24.82 23.72
N GLY A 163 -14.51 -23.88 23.05
CA GLY A 163 -13.93 -22.60 22.62
C GLY A 163 -13.91 -21.53 23.73
N GLY A 164 -14.76 -21.69 24.75
CA GLY A 164 -14.83 -20.83 25.92
C GLY A 164 -15.60 -21.49 27.07
N ILE A 165 -15.72 -20.79 28.20
CA ILE A 165 -16.70 -21.05 29.25
C ILE A 165 -16.87 -19.83 30.18
N ALA A 166 -18.10 -19.53 30.57
CA ALA A 166 -18.46 -18.45 31.50
C ALA A 166 -19.50 -18.86 32.55
N PHE A 167 -19.63 -18.04 33.59
CA PHE A 167 -20.74 -18.12 34.52
C PHE A 167 -21.95 -17.33 34.01
N THR A 168 -23.14 -17.90 34.16
CA THR A 168 -24.41 -17.21 33.94
C THR A 168 -24.69 -16.16 35.02
N ASP A 169 -25.41 -15.09 34.64
CA ASP A 169 -25.83 -13.98 35.50
C ASP A 169 -24.68 -13.32 36.32
N ALA A 170 -23.48 -13.26 35.73
CA ALA A 170 -22.26 -12.84 36.41
C ALA A 170 -21.90 -11.35 36.23
N PHE A 171 -22.34 -10.69 35.16
CA PHE A 171 -21.91 -9.34 34.76
C PHE A 171 -22.36 -8.26 35.75
N ASP A 172 -23.64 -8.27 36.12
CA ASP A 172 -24.25 -7.37 37.11
C ASP A 172 -24.05 -7.84 38.56
N ARG A 173 -23.55 -9.04 38.80
CA ARG A 173 -23.53 -9.64 40.14
C ARG A 173 -22.73 -8.82 41.15
N VAL A 174 -23.33 -8.50 42.28
CA VAL A 174 -22.59 -7.94 43.43
C VAL A 174 -21.61 -8.99 43.95
N GLY A 175 -20.30 -8.68 43.86
CA GLY A 175 -19.22 -9.64 44.05
C GLY A 175 -18.81 -10.39 42.77
N SER A 176 -19.02 -9.83 41.58
CA SER A 176 -18.70 -10.44 40.27
C SER A 176 -17.26 -10.96 40.14
N ALA A 177 -16.32 -10.43 40.92
CA ALA A 177 -14.95 -10.93 41.06
C ALA A 177 -14.86 -12.46 41.27
N ASP A 178 -15.79 -13.04 42.05
CA ASP A 178 -15.86 -14.48 42.34
C ASP A 178 -16.13 -15.32 41.08
N GLN A 179 -16.75 -14.74 40.05
CA GLN A 179 -17.13 -15.41 38.80
C GLN A 179 -16.36 -14.86 37.57
N SER A 180 -15.32 -14.07 37.79
CA SER A 180 -14.40 -13.59 36.75
C SER A 180 -13.19 -14.53 36.61
N PRO A 181 -12.62 -14.70 35.40
CA PRO A 181 -13.04 -14.16 34.12
C PRO A 181 -14.09 -15.05 33.43
N ALA A 182 -14.69 -14.55 32.35
CA ALA A 182 -15.18 -15.39 31.26
C ALA A 182 -13.99 -15.87 30.43
N TRP A 183 -13.95 -17.13 30.02
CA TRP A 183 -12.78 -17.73 29.35
C TRP A 183 -12.99 -17.88 27.86
N VAL A 184 -11.98 -17.53 27.06
CA VAL A 184 -11.88 -17.89 25.63
C VAL A 184 -10.56 -18.62 25.43
N PHE A 185 -10.63 -19.86 24.93
CA PHE A 185 -9.49 -20.76 24.80
C PHE A 185 -8.91 -20.71 23.39
N VAL A 186 -7.60 -20.44 23.28
CA VAL A 186 -6.91 -20.22 22.00
C VAL A 186 -5.82 -21.25 21.79
N ASP A 187 -5.94 -22.10 20.75
CA ASP A 187 -4.91 -23.10 20.45
C ASP A 187 -3.57 -22.43 20.10
N PRO A 188 -2.48 -22.69 20.87
CA PRO A 188 -1.15 -22.17 20.55
C PRO A 188 -0.63 -22.57 19.16
N ALA A 189 -1.12 -23.68 18.58
CA ALA A 189 -0.78 -24.14 17.23
C ALA A 189 -1.42 -23.28 16.14
N ASP A 190 -2.67 -22.84 16.33
CA ASP A 190 -3.30 -21.85 15.44
C ASP A 190 -2.58 -20.52 15.58
N LEU A 191 -2.40 -20.02 16.80
CA LEU A 191 -1.61 -18.83 17.09
C LEU A 191 -0.16 -18.88 16.51
N ALA A 192 0.43 -20.07 16.37
CA ALA A 192 1.71 -20.25 15.69
C ALA A 192 1.57 -20.23 14.15
N ALA A 193 0.56 -20.92 13.59
CA ALA A 193 0.32 -21.01 12.16
C ALA A 193 0.03 -19.64 11.52
N VAL A 194 -0.63 -18.74 12.25
CA VAL A 194 -1.05 -17.43 11.71
C VAL A 194 0.13 -16.48 11.52
N ARG A 195 1.23 -16.70 12.27
CA ARG A 195 2.51 -16.03 12.09
C ARG A 195 3.31 -16.56 10.88
N THR A 196 3.04 -17.79 10.43
CA THR A 196 3.72 -18.40 9.28
C THR A 196 2.97 -18.19 7.97
N ASP A 197 1.64 -18.07 8.03
CA ASP A 197 0.76 -17.65 6.95
C ASP A 197 -0.24 -16.60 7.48
N PRO A 198 -0.13 -15.31 7.07
CA PRO A 198 -1.09 -14.29 7.47
C PRO A 198 -2.38 -14.25 6.64
N GLY A 199 -2.52 -15.01 5.54
CA GLY A 199 -3.75 -15.05 4.71
C GLY A 199 -4.95 -15.77 5.36
N ARG A 200 -4.77 -16.15 6.62
CA ARG A 200 -5.55 -17.06 7.55
C ARG A 200 -6.34 -15.82 8.19
N LEU A 201 -5.66 -14.75 8.67
CA LEU A 201 -6.04 -13.77 9.71
C LEU A 201 -7.55 -13.53 9.97
N PRO A 202 -8.41 -13.27 8.98
CA PRO A 202 -9.87 -13.25 9.17
C PRO A 202 -10.52 -14.45 9.90
N ALA A 203 -10.35 -15.73 9.56
CA ALA A 203 -11.30 -16.75 10.05
C ALA A 203 -11.24 -17.05 11.59
N LEU A 204 -10.05 -17.19 12.19
CA LEU A 204 -9.89 -17.22 13.66
C LEU A 204 -10.25 -15.86 14.32
N ALA A 205 -10.41 -14.76 13.56
CA ALA A 205 -11.02 -13.56 14.11
C ALA A 205 -12.48 -13.86 14.44
N ASP A 206 -13.21 -14.36 13.46
CA ASP A 206 -14.63 -14.65 13.58
C ASP A 206 -14.87 -15.71 14.66
N THR A 207 -14.02 -16.74 14.77
CA THR A 207 -14.02 -17.73 15.87
C THR A 207 -13.80 -17.10 17.26
N LEU A 208 -12.69 -16.36 17.46
CA LEU A 208 -12.37 -15.81 18.79
C LEU A 208 -13.31 -14.68 19.20
N ALA A 209 -13.90 -13.99 18.24
CA ALA A 209 -14.94 -12.99 18.47
C ALA A 209 -16.27 -13.61 18.84
N ALA A 210 -16.74 -14.59 18.06
CA ALA A 210 -17.94 -15.35 18.38
C ALA A 210 -17.84 -15.92 19.80
N ALA A 211 -16.72 -16.56 20.15
CA ALA A 211 -16.48 -17.05 21.51
C ALA A 211 -16.52 -15.91 22.55
N ALA A 212 -15.79 -14.81 22.35
CA ALA A 212 -15.77 -13.69 23.29
C ALA A 212 -17.16 -13.08 23.54
N SER A 213 -17.97 -12.89 22.48
CA SER A 213 -19.32 -12.34 22.58
C SER A 213 -20.33 -13.35 23.15
N HIS A 214 -20.21 -14.64 22.81
CA HIS A 214 -21.06 -15.73 23.31
C HIS A 214 -20.87 -15.95 24.83
N GLU A 215 -19.62 -16.06 25.28
CA GLU A 215 -19.29 -16.24 26.70
C GLU A 215 -19.65 -14.99 27.52
N LEU A 216 -19.49 -13.79 26.95
CA LEU A 216 -20.00 -12.58 27.56
C LEU A 216 -21.54 -12.58 27.62
N GLY A 217 -22.22 -13.06 26.59
CA GLY A 217 -23.67 -13.27 26.53
C GLY A 217 -24.19 -14.12 27.69
N HIS A 218 -23.49 -15.20 28.05
CA HIS A 218 -23.78 -15.95 29.27
C HIS A 218 -23.67 -15.10 30.54
N THR A 219 -22.61 -14.30 30.70
CA THR A 219 -22.50 -13.39 31.87
C THR A 219 -23.63 -12.36 31.93
N LEU A 220 -24.23 -12.05 30.78
CA LEU A 220 -25.38 -11.17 30.57
C LEU A 220 -26.73 -11.94 30.55
N GLY A 221 -26.74 -13.22 30.94
CA GLY A 221 -27.94 -14.03 31.20
C GLY A 221 -28.59 -14.70 29.99
N LEU A 222 -27.88 -14.80 28.85
CA LEU A 222 -28.36 -15.48 27.64
C LEU A 222 -28.07 -16.99 27.65
N GLY A 223 -28.95 -17.79 27.05
CA GLY A 223 -28.71 -19.20 26.71
C GLY A 223 -28.42 -19.43 25.21
N HIS A 224 -27.98 -20.64 24.84
CA HIS A 224 -27.62 -20.98 23.45
C HIS A 224 -28.78 -20.82 22.45
N ASP A 225 -28.59 -20.16 21.32
CA ASP A 225 -29.55 -20.24 20.21
C ASP A 225 -29.44 -21.62 19.54
N GLY A 226 -30.48 -22.44 19.69
CA GLY A 226 -30.56 -23.80 19.15
C GLY A 226 -31.87 -24.10 18.42
N ASP A 227 -31.98 -25.30 17.86
CA ASP A 227 -33.15 -25.83 17.16
C ASP A 227 -33.51 -27.26 17.64
N GLU A 228 -34.33 -28.01 16.90
CA GLU A 228 -34.75 -29.39 17.27
C GLU A 228 -33.65 -30.46 17.03
N GLU A 229 -32.61 -30.16 16.25
CA GLU A 229 -31.48 -31.04 15.91
C GLU A 229 -30.18 -30.62 16.61
N PHE A 230 -29.94 -29.32 16.79
CA PHE A 230 -28.70 -28.76 17.35
C PHE A 230 -28.95 -27.83 18.55
N GLU A 231 -28.20 -28.04 19.64
CA GLU A 231 -28.17 -27.09 20.77
C GLU A 231 -27.62 -25.71 20.37
N TYR A 232 -26.73 -25.68 19.38
CA TYR A 232 -26.11 -24.49 18.81
C TYR A 232 -26.48 -24.45 17.32
N HIS A 233 -27.48 -23.63 16.98
CA HIS A 233 -27.99 -23.46 15.63
C HIS A 233 -26.85 -22.97 14.71
N PRO A 234 -26.56 -23.65 13.59
CA PRO A 234 -25.38 -23.40 12.74
C PRO A 234 -25.52 -22.17 11.82
N GLY A 235 -26.59 -21.38 11.99
CA GLY A 235 -26.95 -20.31 11.07
C GLY A 235 -27.61 -20.81 9.78
N HIS A 236 -27.95 -19.88 8.90
CA HIS A 236 -28.48 -20.17 7.57
C HIS A 236 -28.17 -19.03 6.58
N GLY A 237 -27.95 -19.40 5.32
CA GLY A 237 -27.45 -18.46 4.31
C GLY A 237 -26.05 -17.96 4.67
N ASN A 238 -25.94 -16.68 5.06
CA ASN A 238 -24.71 -16.05 5.53
C ASN A 238 -24.82 -15.53 6.98
N TRP A 239 -25.90 -15.86 7.69
CA TRP A 239 -26.23 -15.33 9.02
C TRP A 239 -26.21 -16.44 10.07
N ALA A 240 -25.71 -16.14 11.26
CA ALA A 240 -25.84 -16.97 12.45
C ALA A 240 -26.15 -16.11 13.69
N PRO A 241 -26.73 -16.69 14.75
CA PRO A 241 -26.84 -16.01 16.03
C PRO A 241 -25.51 -16.04 16.80
N VAL A 242 -25.22 -15.02 17.61
CA VAL A 242 -24.06 -14.99 18.52
C VAL A 242 -24.09 -16.18 19.49
N MET A 243 -25.26 -16.46 20.09
CA MET A 243 -25.44 -17.57 21.02
C MET A 243 -25.55 -18.95 20.33
N GLY A 244 -25.41 -19.03 18.99
CA GLY A 244 -25.41 -20.29 18.23
C GLY A 244 -24.00 -20.79 17.90
N ARG A 245 -23.87 -21.53 16.78
CA ARG A 245 -22.57 -21.87 16.19
C ARG A 245 -22.33 -20.99 14.96
N SER A 246 -21.48 -19.99 15.13
CA SER A 246 -21.29 -18.89 14.19
C SER A 246 -19.88 -18.81 13.56
N GLU A 247 -19.03 -19.81 13.81
CA GLU A 247 -17.66 -19.90 13.32
C GLU A 247 -17.57 -19.78 11.79
N GLY A 248 -16.88 -18.76 11.28
CA GLY A 248 -16.70 -18.52 9.85
C GLY A 248 -17.96 -18.07 9.10
N VAL A 249 -19.02 -17.68 9.80
CA VAL A 249 -20.26 -17.14 9.22
C VAL A 249 -20.11 -15.61 9.02
N PRO A 250 -20.35 -15.03 7.83
CA PRO A 250 -20.04 -13.62 7.55
C PRO A 250 -20.83 -12.57 8.35
N LEU A 251 -21.94 -12.94 8.98
CA LEU A 251 -22.79 -12.06 9.77
C LEU A 251 -23.29 -12.81 11.02
N VAL A 252 -23.00 -12.30 12.21
CA VAL A 252 -23.21 -13.02 13.49
C VAL A 252 -23.88 -12.12 14.52
N GLN A 253 -25.21 -12.06 14.51
CA GLN A 253 -25.96 -11.04 15.26
C GLN A 253 -26.59 -11.57 16.56
N TRP A 254 -26.97 -10.67 17.47
CA TRP A 254 -27.89 -11.01 18.56
C TRP A 254 -29.24 -11.49 18.01
N SER A 255 -29.91 -12.35 18.77
CA SER A 255 -31.08 -13.12 18.38
C SER A 255 -32.33 -12.73 19.15
N ASN A 256 -33.49 -13.06 18.57
CA ASN A 256 -34.73 -13.23 19.31
C ASN A 256 -35.47 -14.54 18.99
N GLY A 257 -34.76 -15.50 18.38
CA GLY A 257 -35.32 -16.77 17.91
C GLY A 257 -36.39 -16.64 16.81
N GLU A 258 -36.29 -15.58 15.98
CA GLU A 258 -37.06 -15.42 14.74
C GLU A 258 -36.60 -16.37 13.61
N TYR A 259 -35.48 -17.09 13.75
CA TYR A 259 -35.00 -18.08 12.76
C TYR A 259 -35.83 -19.39 12.76
N PRO A 260 -35.86 -20.14 11.63
CA PRO A 260 -36.63 -21.38 11.53
C PRO A 260 -36.18 -22.45 12.53
N GLY A 261 -37.13 -23.07 13.23
CA GLY A 261 -36.85 -24.16 14.17
C GLY A 261 -36.36 -23.74 15.57
N ALA A 262 -36.18 -22.44 15.84
CA ALA A 262 -35.70 -21.92 17.12
C ALA A 262 -36.48 -22.47 18.34
N VAL A 263 -35.78 -23.22 19.21
CA VAL A 263 -36.36 -23.78 20.46
C VAL A 263 -36.24 -22.81 21.65
N ARG A 264 -35.39 -21.78 21.52
CA ARG A 264 -35.24 -20.65 22.44
C ARG A 264 -35.68 -19.37 21.73
N ARG A 265 -36.29 -18.45 22.48
CA ARG A 265 -36.79 -17.14 22.03
C ARG A 265 -36.64 -16.12 23.15
N GLU A 266 -35.40 -15.96 23.57
CA GLU A 266 -34.95 -14.93 24.50
C GLU A 266 -34.83 -13.61 23.72
N ASP A 267 -35.12 -12.45 24.32
CA ASP A 267 -34.92 -11.14 23.68
C ASP A 267 -33.54 -10.65 24.11
N ASP A 268 -32.50 -11.10 23.40
CA ASP A 268 -31.09 -10.88 23.77
C ASP A 268 -30.80 -9.41 24.12
N VAL A 269 -31.28 -8.47 23.31
CA VAL A 269 -31.01 -7.04 23.49
C VAL A 269 -31.69 -6.51 24.76
N ALA A 270 -32.93 -6.94 25.04
CA ALA A 270 -33.60 -6.59 26.30
C ALA A 270 -32.98 -7.28 27.53
N LEU A 271 -32.46 -8.50 27.40
CA LEU A 271 -31.82 -9.25 28.48
C LEU A 271 -30.44 -8.70 28.82
N ILE A 272 -29.59 -8.42 27.83
CA ILE A 272 -28.30 -7.73 28.01
C ILE A 272 -28.51 -6.39 28.73
N ALA A 273 -29.51 -5.62 28.31
CA ALA A 273 -29.88 -4.36 28.94
C ALA A 273 -30.38 -4.51 30.39
N ALA A 274 -31.08 -5.61 30.71
CA ALA A 274 -31.54 -5.90 32.06
C ALA A 274 -30.41 -6.39 32.99
N ASN A 275 -29.49 -7.21 32.46
CA ASN A 275 -28.42 -7.89 33.21
C ASN A 275 -27.11 -7.10 33.26
N GLY A 276 -27.22 -5.77 33.19
CA GLY A 276 -26.16 -4.85 33.63
C GLY A 276 -25.48 -4.04 32.53
N ALA A 277 -25.70 -4.35 31.24
CA ALA A 277 -25.17 -3.58 30.11
C ALA A 277 -26.30 -2.78 29.43
N PRO A 278 -26.76 -1.66 30.02
CA PRO A 278 -27.92 -0.92 29.52
C PRO A 278 -27.68 -0.38 28.10
N LEU A 279 -28.75 -0.17 27.35
CA LEU A 279 -28.71 0.47 26.02
C LEU A 279 -28.01 1.84 26.08
N ARG A 280 -27.38 2.18 24.96
CA ARG A 280 -26.75 3.47 24.67
C ARG A 280 -27.83 4.57 24.49
N ASP A 281 -27.49 5.82 24.81
CA ASP A 281 -28.32 6.98 24.44
C ASP A 281 -28.24 7.25 22.91
N ASP A 282 -29.38 7.57 22.30
CA ASP A 282 -29.52 8.01 20.89
C ASP A 282 -28.52 9.14 20.52
N ASP A 283 -27.81 8.99 19.38
CA ASP A 283 -26.91 10.00 18.85
C ASP A 283 -27.40 10.80 17.60
N HIS A 284 -28.46 10.39 16.88
CA HIS A 284 -28.98 11.13 15.70
C HIS A 284 -30.51 11.12 15.44
N GLY A 285 -31.35 10.87 16.44
CA GLY A 285 -32.78 11.15 16.55
C GLY A 285 -33.66 11.11 15.29
N ASP A 286 -34.18 9.92 14.96
CA ASP A 286 -35.42 9.48 14.26
C ASP A 286 -36.10 10.26 13.11
N THR A 287 -35.98 11.60 12.99
CA THR A 287 -36.89 12.39 12.13
C THR A 287 -36.23 13.58 11.42
N PRO A 288 -36.79 14.05 10.28
CA PRO A 288 -36.36 15.28 9.63
C PRO A 288 -36.46 16.57 10.47
N ALA A 289 -37.05 16.51 11.67
CA ALA A 289 -37.17 17.63 12.62
C ALA A 289 -36.16 17.56 13.78
N THR A 290 -35.60 16.38 14.07
CA THR A 290 -34.68 16.10 15.18
C THR A 290 -33.27 15.74 14.72
N GLY A 291 -33.13 15.25 13.48
CA GLY A 291 -31.89 14.73 12.92
C GLY A 291 -30.71 15.70 12.84
N THR A 292 -29.51 15.13 12.73
CA THR A 292 -28.23 15.84 12.79
C THR A 292 -27.86 16.51 11.46
N VAL A 293 -27.51 17.80 11.49
CA VAL A 293 -27.15 18.57 10.28
C VAL A 293 -25.70 18.29 9.88
N VAL A 294 -25.51 17.54 8.78
CA VAL A 294 -24.18 17.11 8.30
C VAL A 294 -23.61 17.97 7.16
N ALA A 295 -24.47 18.60 6.34
CA ALA A 295 -24.02 19.44 5.22
C ALA A 295 -24.99 20.62 4.98
N THR A 296 -24.44 21.84 4.95
CA THR A 296 -25.21 23.10 4.90
C THR A 296 -25.01 23.93 3.63
N ASP A 297 -24.12 23.50 2.72
CA ASP A 297 -23.95 24.11 1.41
C ASP A 297 -23.80 23.10 0.27
N ALA A 298 -23.89 23.59 -0.97
CA ALA A 298 -23.91 22.75 -2.16
C ALA A 298 -22.51 22.23 -2.62
N MET A 299 -21.46 22.45 -1.83
CA MET A 299 -20.06 22.19 -2.23
C MET A 299 -19.24 21.41 -1.19
N THR A 300 -19.75 21.24 0.03
CA THR A 300 -19.09 20.53 1.13
C THR A 300 -19.58 19.09 1.24
N GLU A 301 -18.65 18.13 1.36
CA GLU A 301 -18.96 16.75 1.77
C GLU A 301 -19.02 16.71 3.29
N GLY A 302 -20.21 16.45 3.84
CA GLY A 302 -20.42 16.18 5.25
C GLY A 302 -20.01 14.74 5.59
N ALA A 303 -19.41 14.53 6.75
CA ALA A 303 -19.09 13.21 7.26
C ALA A 303 -19.41 13.15 8.76
N THR A 304 -19.94 12.01 9.21
CA THR A 304 -20.28 11.73 10.62
C THR A 304 -20.25 10.22 10.85
N GLU A 305 -20.33 9.83 12.11
CA GLU A 305 -20.43 8.45 12.61
C GLU A 305 -21.50 8.42 13.70
N GLY A 306 -22.16 7.27 13.88
CA GLY A 306 -23.28 7.07 14.80
C GLY A 306 -23.59 5.58 14.99
N VAL A 307 -24.65 5.25 15.75
CA VAL A 307 -24.99 3.86 16.12
C VAL A 307 -26.48 3.58 16.04
N ILE A 308 -26.89 2.61 15.22
CA ILE A 308 -28.24 2.03 15.27
C ILE A 308 -28.32 1.12 16.50
N GLY A 309 -28.89 1.61 17.60
CA GLY A 309 -28.90 0.96 18.90
C GLY A 309 -30.13 0.07 19.17
N THR A 310 -31.22 0.21 18.40
CA THR A 310 -32.40 -0.68 18.50
C THR A 310 -33.05 -0.90 17.14
N ARG A 311 -33.87 -1.96 16.98
CA ARG A 311 -34.63 -2.24 15.75
C ARG A 311 -35.71 -1.19 15.39
N THR A 312 -35.83 -0.13 16.19
CA THR A 312 -36.74 1.01 15.95
C THR A 312 -36.01 2.33 15.75
N ASP A 313 -34.70 2.34 15.98
CA ASP A 313 -33.78 3.48 15.92
C ASP A 313 -33.47 3.88 14.47
N ARG A 314 -33.39 5.18 14.18
CA ARG A 314 -33.09 5.68 12.83
C ARG A 314 -32.31 6.96 12.82
N ASP A 315 -31.02 6.86 12.48
CA ASP A 315 -30.18 8.04 12.36
C ASP A 315 -30.56 8.90 11.15
N VAL A 316 -31.05 10.12 11.41
CA VAL A 316 -31.48 11.04 10.36
C VAL A 316 -30.47 12.15 10.15
N LEU A 317 -29.81 12.14 8.99
CA LEU A 317 -28.79 13.11 8.60
C LEU A 317 -29.38 14.19 7.68
N LEU A 318 -29.44 15.43 8.17
CA LEU A 318 -30.00 16.58 7.44
C LEU A 318 -28.97 17.22 6.52
N VAL A 319 -29.39 17.48 5.28
CA VAL A 319 -28.58 18.09 4.23
C VAL A 319 -29.35 19.17 3.48
N ASP A 320 -28.76 20.36 3.35
CA ASP A 320 -29.33 21.49 2.63
C ASP A 320 -28.74 21.61 1.22
N THR A 321 -29.60 21.72 0.19
CA THR A 321 -29.19 22.06 -1.18
C THR A 321 -29.70 23.44 -1.58
N THR A 322 -28.81 24.28 -2.13
CA THR A 322 -29.12 25.64 -2.58
C THR A 322 -29.70 25.72 -4.00
N CYS A 323 -29.87 24.58 -4.66
CA CYS A 323 -30.16 24.45 -6.09
C CYS A 323 -30.97 23.19 -6.37
N THR A 324 -31.56 23.08 -7.57
CA THR A 324 -31.96 21.75 -8.07
C THR A 324 -30.70 20.93 -8.30
N GLY A 325 -30.60 19.75 -7.72
CA GLY A 325 -29.37 18.97 -7.67
C GLY A 325 -29.59 17.52 -7.28
N THR A 326 -28.50 16.77 -7.11
CA THR A 326 -28.51 15.39 -6.65
C THR A 326 -27.85 15.30 -5.27
N ILE A 327 -28.38 14.43 -4.42
CA ILE A 327 -27.81 14.09 -3.10
C ILE A 327 -27.13 12.74 -3.23
N ARG A 328 -25.99 12.57 -2.57
CA ARG A 328 -25.22 11.32 -2.53
C ARG A 328 -24.87 10.97 -1.10
N ALA A 329 -25.40 9.86 -0.62
CA ALA A 329 -25.01 9.27 0.66
C ALA A 329 -24.22 7.99 0.42
N ARG A 330 -23.21 7.77 1.26
CA ARG A 330 -22.45 6.52 1.38
C ARG A 330 -22.36 6.22 2.86
N VAL A 331 -22.89 5.09 3.29
CA VAL A 331 -22.87 4.69 4.71
C VAL A 331 -22.35 3.27 4.76
N ALA A 332 -21.32 3.04 5.57
CA ALA A 332 -20.72 1.74 5.80
C ALA A 332 -20.71 1.44 7.31
N PRO A 333 -21.08 0.23 7.73
CA PRO A 333 -20.98 -0.18 9.13
C PRO A 333 -19.50 -0.35 9.54
N SER A 334 -19.27 -0.69 10.81
CA SER A 334 -17.97 -1.12 11.31
C SER A 334 -17.34 -2.23 10.44
N PRO A 335 -16.00 -2.30 10.33
CA PRO A 335 -15.33 -3.41 9.65
C PRO A 335 -15.58 -4.72 10.40
N GLY A 336 -16.45 -5.58 9.86
CA GLY A 336 -16.98 -6.72 10.58
C GLY A 336 -18.11 -6.36 11.56
N GLY A 337 -18.96 -5.39 11.21
CA GLY A 337 -20.12 -4.99 11.99
C GLY A 337 -21.39 -5.83 11.72
N ASN A 338 -22.40 -5.61 12.56
CA ASN A 338 -23.69 -6.31 12.53
C ASN A 338 -24.77 -5.63 11.67
N LEU A 339 -24.67 -4.32 11.48
CA LEU A 339 -25.66 -3.51 10.79
C LEU A 339 -25.62 -3.75 9.27
N ASP A 340 -26.71 -4.30 8.70
CA ASP A 340 -26.98 -4.24 7.26
C ASP A 340 -27.72 -2.93 6.96
N VAL A 341 -27.06 -1.99 6.28
CA VAL A 341 -27.46 -0.57 6.26
C VAL A 341 -28.57 -0.27 5.24
N GLY A 342 -29.79 0.00 5.71
CA GLY A 342 -30.84 0.61 4.88
C GLY A 342 -30.64 2.11 4.72
N LEU A 343 -30.89 2.65 3.52
CA LEU A 343 -30.92 4.10 3.28
C LEU A 343 -32.23 4.57 2.64
N ARG A 344 -32.83 5.63 3.19
CA ARG A 344 -33.97 6.34 2.57
C ARG A 344 -33.66 7.82 2.45
N LEU A 345 -34.04 8.42 1.32
CA LEU A 345 -34.07 9.87 1.18
C LEU A 345 -35.47 10.35 1.52
N LEU A 346 -35.60 11.16 2.56
CA LEU A 346 -36.86 11.74 3.03
C LEU A 346 -36.98 13.22 2.64
N ARG A 347 -38.22 13.64 2.37
CA ARG A 347 -38.61 15.05 2.29
C ARG A 347 -38.73 15.66 3.70
N PRO A 348 -38.74 17.01 3.83
CA PRO A 348 -39.01 17.71 5.09
C PRO A 348 -40.33 17.34 5.80
N ASP A 349 -41.28 16.70 5.11
CA ASP A 349 -42.55 16.23 5.67
C ASP A 349 -42.52 14.74 6.08
N GLY A 350 -41.33 14.13 6.16
CA GLY A 350 -41.13 12.71 6.47
C GLY A 350 -41.46 11.74 5.33
N ARG A 351 -41.96 12.22 4.18
CA ARG A 351 -42.31 11.32 3.07
C ARG A 351 -41.07 10.86 2.31
N VAL A 352 -40.85 9.55 2.26
CA VAL A 352 -39.87 8.87 1.40
C VAL A 352 -39.95 9.39 -0.05
N GLN A 353 -38.81 9.86 -0.55
CA GLN A 353 -38.56 10.27 -1.93
C GLN A 353 -37.83 9.18 -2.71
N GLU A 354 -36.88 8.50 -2.08
CA GLU A 354 -36.06 7.47 -2.71
C GLU A 354 -35.61 6.46 -1.64
N VAL A 355 -35.30 5.23 -2.05
CA VAL A 355 -34.81 4.16 -1.17
C VAL A 355 -33.63 3.49 -1.86
N ALA A 356 -32.55 3.25 -1.13
CA ALA A 356 -31.44 2.39 -1.54
C ALA A 356 -31.30 1.28 -0.49
N GLY A 357 -31.46 0.02 -0.94
CA GLY A 357 -31.16 -1.15 -0.12
C GLY A 357 -29.68 -1.52 -0.16
N THR A 358 -29.32 -2.54 0.60
CA THR A 358 -27.96 -3.05 0.73
C THR A 358 -27.47 -3.74 -0.55
N GLY A 359 -26.16 -3.73 -0.74
CA GLY A 359 -25.53 -4.02 -2.03
C GLY A 359 -25.48 -5.51 -2.37
N THR A 360 -26.61 -6.16 -2.65
CA THR A 360 -26.71 -7.60 -2.98
C THR A 360 -26.01 -7.95 -4.30
N HIS A 361 -24.68 -8.03 -4.27
CA HIS A 361 -23.84 -8.56 -5.32
C HIS A 361 -23.89 -10.08 -5.24
N GLY A 362 -24.65 -10.70 -6.15
CA GLY A 362 -24.81 -12.15 -6.19
C GLY A 362 -23.48 -12.86 -6.47
N ASP A 363 -23.19 -13.87 -5.65
CA ASP A 363 -22.26 -15.00 -5.89
C ASP A 363 -22.19 -15.93 -4.66
N GLY A 364 -22.76 -15.53 -3.51
CA GLY A 364 -22.93 -16.39 -2.33
C GLY A 364 -22.10 -15.99 -1.10
N ALA A 365 -21.50 -14.79 -1.10
CA ALA A 365 -20.87 -14.18 0.06
C ALA A 365 -21.53 -12.83 0.39
N VAL A 366 -21.42 -12.36 1.64
CA VAL A 366 -21.79 -10.98 1.99
C VAL A 366 -20.71 -10.06 1.44
N LEU A 367 -21.05 -9.31 0.38
CA LEU A 367 -20.12 -8.43 -0.35
C LEU A 367 -20.45 -6.94 -0.21
N GLY A 368 -21.30 -6.59 0.77
CA GLY A 368 -21.65 -5.20 1.08
C GLY A 368 -22.81 -5.10 2.06
N LEU A 369 -22.50 -5.00 3.35
CA LEU A 369 -23.39 -4.44 4.37
C LEU A 369 -23.49 -2.89 4.25
N ASP A 370 -22.63 -2.28 3.42
CA ASP A 370 -22.69 -0.85 3.09
C ASP A 370 -23.80 -0.53 2.09
N ALA A 371 -24.31 0.70 2.16
CA ALA A 371 -25.31 1.21 1.24
C ALA A 371 -24.96 2.58 0.68
N GLN A 372 -25.45 2.83 -0.53
CA GLN A 372 -25.08 3.99 -1.33
C GLN A 372 -26.30 4.53 -2.07
N LEU A 373 -26.78 5.70 -1.66
CA LEU A 373 -27.90 6.39 -2.29
C LEU A 373 -27.38 7.51 -3.20
N VAL A 374 -27.83 7.56 -4.45
CA VAL A 374 -27.51 8.62 -5.41
C VAL A 374 -28.81 9.11 -6.03
N SER A 375 -29.35 10.20 -5.49
CA SER A 375 -30.72 10.61 -5.76
C SER A 375 -30.97 11.05 -7.20
N GLY A 376 -32.22 10.95 -7.63
CA GLY A 376 -32.74 11.76 -8.73
C GLY A 376 -32.63 13.28 -8.45
N PRO A 377 -32.83 14.15 -9.45
CA PRO A 377 -32.77 15.59 -9.27
C PRO A 377 -33.84 16.12 -8.30
N VAL A 378 -33.44 16.50 -7.10
CA VAL A 378 -34.26 17.13 -6.07
C VAL A 378 -34.18 18.66 -6.14
N PRO A 379 -35.27 19.40 -5.85
CA PRO A 379 -35.24 20.87 -5.77
C PRO A 379 -34.44 21.40 -4.57
N ALA A 380 -34.09 22.68 -4.64
CA ALA A 380 -33.48 23.42 -3.54
C ALA A 380 -34.33 23.37 -2.25
N GLY A 381 -33.66 23.22 -1.11
CA GLY A 381 -34.29 23.05 0.21
C GLY A 381 -33.52 22.06 1.09
N ARG A 382 -34.05 21.81 2.29
CA ARG A 382 -33.57 20.76 3.18
C ARG A 382 -34.07 19.39 2.74
N TRP A 383 -33.24 18.38 2.92
CA TRP A 383 -33.53 16.97 2.75
C TRP A 383 -32.96 16.20 3.94
N ALA A 384 -33.42 14.97 4.12
CA ALA A 384 -32.99 14.09 5.20
C ALA A 384 -32.58 12.73 4.60
N VAL A 385 -31.40 12.24 4.96
CA VAL A 385 -30.96 10.87 4.70
C VAL A 385 -31.21 10.08 5.97
N GLU A 386 -32.13 9.14 5.91
CA GLU A 386 -32.48 8.23 7.00
C GLU A 386 -31.65 6.94 6.83
N ILE A 387 -30.99 6.55 7.92
CA ILE A 387 -30.25 5.29 8.09
C ILE A 387 -31.11 4.39 8.98
N ASP A 388 -31.16 3.10 8.68
CA ASP A 388 -32.05 2.13 9.35
C ASP A 388 -31.45 0.71 9.28
N GLY A 389 -31.70 -0.15 10.26
CA GLY A 389 -31.31 -1.56 10.20
C GLY A 389 -32.28 -2.37 9.35
N VAL A 390 -31.83 -3.01 8.27
CA VAL A 390 -32.74 -3.74 7.36
C VAL A 390 -32.65 -5.26 7.46
N PRO A 391 -33.78 -5.97 7.20
CA PRO A 391 -33.80 -7.42 7.00
C PRO A 391 -33.41 -7.77 5.55
N VAL A 392 -32.81 -8.93 5.34
CA VAL A 392 -32.41 -9.39 4.00
C VAL A 392 -33.32 -10.50 3.50
N THR A 393 -33.74 -10.40 2.23
CA THR A 393 -34.64 -11.38 1.57
C THR A 393 -33.94 -12.17 0.45
N THR A 394 -32.61 -12.24 0.44
CA THR A 394 -31.83 -12.87 -0.64
C THR A 394 -31.15 -14.17 -0.21
N GLY A 395 -31.94 -15.24 -0.17
CA GLY A 395 -31.47 -16.62 -0.08
C GLY A 395 -32.66 -17.59 -0.13
N THR A 396 -32.40 -18.89 -0.23
CA THR A 396 -33.46 -19.90 -0.41
C THR A 396 -34.00 -20.43 0.92
N VAL A 397 -34.76 -19.60 1.63
CA VAL A 397 -35.80 -20.09 2.56
C VAL A 397 -37.01 -20.53 1.74
N ALA A 398 -37.49 -21.76 1.96
CA ALA A 398 -38.45 -22.40 1.05
C ALA A 398 -39.88 -21.86 1.13
N ASP A 399 -40.18 -21.02 2.13
CA ASP A 399 -41.48 -20.39 2.40
C ASP A 399 -41.55 -18.91 1.97
N GLY A 400 -40.42 -18.29 1.64
CA GLY A 400 -40.33 -16.87 1.25
C GLY A 400 -40.18 -15.88 2.41
N SER A 401 -39.76 -16.35 3.58
CA SER A 401 -39.31 -15.49 4.69
C SER A 401 -38.00 -14.73 4.36
N PRO A 402 -37.64 -13.68 5.13
CA PRO A 402 -36.28 -13.13 5.14
C PRO A 402 -35.25 -14.19 5.57
N THR A 403 -34.01 -14.08 5.10
CA THR A 403 -32.88 -14.93 5.54
C THR A 403 -32.32 -14.49 6.89
N TRP A 404 -32.59 -13.26 7.31
CA TRP A 404 -32.46 -12.76 8.68
C TRP A 404 -33.33 -11.50 8.81
N SER A 405 -33.74 -11.16 10.03
CA SER A 405 -34.60 -10.01 10.30
C SER A 405 -33.82 -8.73 10.62
N ASP A 406 -34.55 -7.63 10.81
CA ASP A 406 -34.06 -6.33 11.26
C ASP A 406 -33.59 -6.35 12.72
N TYR A 407 -34.03 -7.32 13.53
CA TYR A 407 -33.77 -7.35 14.97
C TYR A 407 -32.28 -7.26 15.32
N GLY A 408 -31.46 -8.08 14.66
CA GLY A 408 -30.01 -8.14 14.88
C GLY A 408 -29.22 -7.13 14.03
N SER A 409 -29.89 -6.37 13.17
CA SER A 409 -29.28 -5.43 12.21
C SER A 409 -28.97 -4.09 12.89
N LEU A 410 -28.15 -4.15 13.94
CA LEU A 410 -27.76 -3.06 14.83
C LEU A 410 -26.26 -2.82 14.75
N GLY A 411 -25.75 -1.71 15.28
CA GLY A 411 -24.30 -1.46 15.36
C GLY A 411 -23.86 -0.09 14.83
N ALA A 412 -22.55 0.14 14.84
CA ALA A 412 -21.95 1.43 14.51
C ALA A 412 -21.68 1.58 13.00
N TRP A 413 -21.73 2.83 12.51
CA TRP A 413 -21.52 3.14 11.11
C TRP A 413 -20.79 4.48 10.90
N SER A 414 -20.27 4.67 9.68
CA SER A 414 -19.71 5.95 9.21
C SER A 414 -20.33 6.38 7.89
N ALA A 415 -20.74 7.65 7.81
CA ALA A 415 -21.43 8.24 6.67
C ALA A 415 -20.61 9.33 5.97
N ARG A 416 -20.81 9.46 4.66
CA ARG A 416 -20.45 10.64 3.86
C ARG A 416 -21.64 11.07 3.02
N VAL A 417 -22.04 12.33 3.16
CA VAL A 417 -23.17 12.93 2.45
C VAL A 417 -22.68 14.15 1.67
N SER A 418 -22.97 14.19 0.38
CA SER A 418 -22.59 15.30 -0.51
C SER A 418 -23.74 15.68 -1.43
N THR A 419 -23.72 16.92 -1.94
CA THR A 419 -24.71 17.39 -2.93
C THR A 419 -24.01 17.94 -4.17
N ALA A 420 -24.75 18.01 -5.28
CA ALA A 420 -24.26 18.59 -6.53
C ALA A 420 -25.40 19.19 -7.36
N CYS A 421 -25.31 20.48 -7.69
CA CYS A 421 -26.29 21.16 -8.55
C CYS A 421 -26.36 20.55 -9.96
N ALA A 422 -27.59 20.39 -10.47
CA ALA A 422 -27.84 19.97 -11.85
C ALA A 422 -27.74 21.16 -12.81
N GLY A 423 -27.24 20.91 -14.03
CA GLY A 423 -27.30 21.87 -15.15
C GLY A 423 -26.19 22.92 -15.22
N ALA A 424 -25.24 22.96 -14.28
CA ALA A 424 -24.02 23.74 -14.45
C ALA A 424 -23.06 23.01 -15.40
N VAL A 425 -23.16 23.27 -16.71
CA VAL A 425 -22.15 22.85 -17.69
C VAL A 425 -20.78 23.36 -17.21
N PRO A 426 -19.82 22.48 -16.87
CA PRO A 426 -18.61 22.92 -16.21
C PRO A 426 -17.79 23.81 -17.16
N PRO A 427 -17.25 24.95 -16.69
CA PRO A 427 -16.60 25.89 -17.57
C PRO A 427 -15.33 25.31 -18.21
N PRO A 428 -14.90 25.86 -19.36
CA PRO A 428 -13.67 25.45 -20.03
C PRO A 428 -12.47 25.48 -19.08
N VAL A 429 -11.64 24.43 -19.13
CA VAL A 429 -10.44 24.34 -18.29
C VAL A 429 -9.42 25.41 -18.66
N THR A 430 -8.78 26.01 -17.66
CA THR A 430 -7.74 27.03 -17.87
C THR A 430 -6.40 26.42 -18.27
N ASP A 431 -5.44 27.28 -18.67
CA ASP A 431 -4.01 26.93 -18.78
C ASP A 431 -3.66 25.68 -19.62
N VAL A 432 -4.46 25.37 -20.65
CA VAL A 432 -4.16 24.24 -21.54
C VAL A 432 -2.85 24.50 -22.29
N ARG A 433 -1.88 23.62 -22.09
CA ARG A 433 -0.51 23.73 -22.62
C ARG A 433 -0.03 22.35 -23.06
N ALA A 434 0.46 22.23 -24.30
CA ALA A 434 0.94 20.97 -24.87
C ALA A 434 2.43 21.06 -25.23
N ALA A 435 3.27 20.22 -24.61
CA ALA A 435 4.71 20.20 -24.82
C ALA A 435 5.26 18.77 -24.80
N PRO A 436 6.30 18.44 -25.59
CA PRO A 436 6.81 17.07 -25.67
C PRO A 436 7.72 16.73 -24.47
N PRO A 437 7.43 15.69 -23.67
CA PRO A 437 8.35 15.18 -22.67
C PRO A 437 9.46 14.30 -23.29
N ALA A 438 9.18 13.73 -24.47
CA ALA A 438 10.02 12.78 -25.19
C ALA A 438 9.73 12.83 -26.70
N PRO A 439 10.62 12.30 -27.56
CA PRO A 439 10.36 12.16 -28.99
C PRO A 439 9.11 11.31 -29.26
N GLY A 440 8.22 11.77 -30.14
CA GLY A 440 6.98 11.06 -30.48
C GLY A 440 5.89 11.04 -29.40
N VAL A 441 6.02 11.90 -28.38
CA VAL A 441 5.02 12.08 -27.31
C VAL A 441 4.69 13.57 -27.16
N LEU A 442 3.43 13.90 -26.89
CA LEU A 442 3.03 15.21 -26.35
C LEU A 442 2.40 15.02 -24.97
N GLN A 443 2.84 15.81 -24.00
CA GLN A 443 2.18 15.93 -22.71
C GLN A 443 1.33 17.19 -22.72
N VAL A 444 0.02 17.02 -22.59
CA VAL A 444 -0.90 18.13 -22.31
C VAL A 444 -1.02 18.32 -20.79
N ARG A 445 -1.14 19.57 -20.36
CA ARG A 445 -1.47 20.00 -18.99
C ARG A 445 -2.60 21.00 -19.05
N TRP A 446 -3.41 21.07 -18.00
CA TRP A 446 -4.54 22.01 -17.86
C TRP A 446 -4.76 22.37 -16.38
N GLY A 447 -5.35 23.53 -16.12
CA GLY A 447 -5.72 24.02 -14.79
C GLY A 447 -7.17 23.70 -14.41
N THR A 448 -7.66 24.39 -13.38
CA THR A 448 -9.04 24.33 -12.87
C THR A 448 -10.08 24.59 -13.97
N ALA A 449 -11.18 23.82 -13.94
CA ALA A 449 -12.49 24.39 -14.27
C ALA A 449 -13.02 25.08 -13.00
N SER A 450 -13.27 26.39 -13.05
CA SER A 450 -13.74 27.16 -11.89
C SER A 450 -15.21 26.86 -11.55
N GLY A 451 -15.61 27.04 -10.29
CA GLY A 451 -17.03 26.98 -9.88
C GLY A 451 -17.74 25.63 -10.03
N THR A 452 -17.02 24.54 -10.31
CA THR A 452 -17.54 23.17 -10.35
C THR A 452 -16.50 22.18 -9.84
N SER A 453 -16.93 21.06 -9.28
CA SER A 453 -16.06 19.93 -8.92
C SER A 453 -16.09 18.88 -10.05
N PRO A 454 -15.11 18.86 -10.98
CA PRO A 454 -15.08 17.89 -12.06
C PRO A 454 -14.80 16.49 -11.52
N THR A 455 -15.52 15.49 -12.04
CA THR A 455 -15.29 14.07 -11.77
C THR A 455 -14.29 13.46 -12.75
N ALA A 456 -14.15 14.04 -13.94
CA ALA A 456 -13.18 13.62 -14.96
C ALA A 456 -12.84 14.78 -15.91
N TYR A 457 -11.85 14.53 -16.78
CA TYR A 457 -11.56 15.33 -17.97
C TYR A 457 -11.58 14.42 -19.21
N GLU A 458 -12.02 14.95 -20.36
CA GLU A 458 -11.84 14.29 -21.66
C GLU A 458 -10.72 14.99 -22.44
N VAL A 459 -9.87 14.22 -23.14
CA VAL A 459 -8.74 14.70 -23.96
C VAL A 459 -8.86 14.20 -25.40
N ARG A 460 -8.63 15.08 -26.39
CA ARG A 460 -8.61 14.76 -27.83
C ARG A 460 -7.37 15.30 -28.53
N LEU A 461 -6.96 14.65 -29.62
CA LEU A 461 -5.81 15.02 -30.43
C LEU A 461 -6.18 15.10 -31.92
N TRP A 462 -5.79 16.21 -32.56
CA TRP A 462 -6.02 16.48 -33.98
C TRP A 462 -4.71 16.68 -34.73
N ASP A 463 -4.61 16.10 -35.93
CA ASP A 463 -3.54 16.29 -36.90
C ASP A 463 -4.12 17.10 -38.08
N GLY A 464 -3.90 18.42 -38.06
CA GLY A 464 -4.73 19.36 -38.83
C GLY A 464 -6.18 19.34 -38.36
N ASP A 465 -7.12 19.08 -39.28
CA ASP A 465 -8.56 18.97 -39.00
C ASP A 465 -9.04 17.51 -38.92
N HIS A 466 -8.13 16.54 -38.88
CA HIS A 466 -8.46 15.13 -38.62
C HIS A 466 -8.27 14.78 -37.15
N LEU A 467 -9.33 14.30 -36.49
CA LEU A 467 -9.26 13.71 -35.15
C LEU A 467 -8.49 12.39 -35.25
N VAL A 468 -7.32 12.32 -34.62
CA VAL A 468 -6.44 11.12 -34.66
C VAL A 468 -6.50 10.28 -33.39
N ARG A 469 -7.05 10.82 -32.28
CA ARG A 469 -7.18 10.12 -30.99
C ARG A 469 -8.20 10.80 -30.07
N GLY A 470 -8.96 10.01 -29.32
CA GLY A 470 -9.87 10.45 -28.25
C GLY A 470 -11.34 10.59 -28.65
N PRO A 471 -12.24 10.95 -27.71
CA PRO A 471 -11.94 11.37 -26.34
C PRO A 471 -11.36 10.23 -25.48
N GLU A 472 -10.20 10.48 -24.87
CA GLU A 472 -9.68 9.64 -23.77
C GLU A 472 -10.07 10.29 -22.44
N THR A 473 -10.65 9.52 -21.52
CA THR A 473 -11.15 10.01 -20.24
C THR A 473 -10.10 9.84 -19.15
N VAL A 474 -9.84 10.91 -18.38
CA VAL A 474 -8.94 10.91 -17.23
C VAL A 474 -9.74 11.30 -15.98
N SER A 475 -10.11 10.31 -15.17
CA SER A 475 -10.89 10.51 -13.94
C SER A 475 -10.09 11.29 -12.89
N VAL A 476 -10.75 12.17 -12.14
CA VAL A 476 -10.13 12.81 -10.97
C VAL A 476 -9.78 11.75 -9.93
N GLY A 477 -8.60 11.86 -9.32
CA GLY A 477 -7.98 10.81 -8.51
C GLY A 477 -6.99 9.92 -9.28
N THR A 478 -6.97 9.98 -10.62
CA THR A 478 -5.94 9.28 -11.41
C THR A 478 -4.55 9.81 -11.04
N SER A 479 -3.62 8.91 -10.76
CA SER A 479 -2.19 9.20 -10.61
C SER A 479 -1.35 8.10 -11.26
N SER A 480 -0.59 8.44 -12.30
CA SER A 480 0.29 7.52 -13.02
C SER A 480 1.46 8.24 -13.71
N ALA A 481 2.37 7.45 -14.29
CA ALA A 481 3.49 7.96 -15.07
C ALA A 481 3.05 8.77 -16.32
N THR A 482 1.88 8.46 -16.89
CA THR A 482 1.36 9.11 -18.12
C THR A 482 0.27 10.13 -17.86
N SER A 483 -0.52 9.97 -16.78
CA SER A 483 -1.71 10.79 -16.52
C SER A 483 -1.83 11.13 -15.03
N GLU A 484 -2.35 12.31 -14.72
CA GLU A 484 -2.70 12.71 -13.35
C GLU A 484 -3.83 13.73 -13.39
N ALA A 485 -4.84 13.61 -12.53
CA ALA A 485 -5.97 14.52 -12.53
C ALA A 485 -6.53 14.76 -11.12
N SER A 486 -6.80 16.04 -10.84
CA SER A 486 -7.40 16.54 -9.60
C SER A 486 -8.55 17.50 -9.91
N ALA A 487 -9.32 17.91 -8.91
CA ALA A 487 -10.27 19.02 -9.06
C ALA A 487 -9.61 20.35 -9.47
N ARG A 488 -8.27 20.48 -9.33
CA ARG A 488 -7.50 21.68 -9.68
C ARG A 488 -6.79 21.63 -11.04
N GLY A 489 -7.06 20.61 -11.86
CA GLY A 489 -6.44 20.39 -13.16
C GLY A 489 -5.63 19.09 -13.23
N GLY A 490 -4.81 18.93 -14.27
CA GLY A 490 -4.10 17.67 -14.52
C GLY A 490 -3.09 17.67 -15.67
N ARG A 491 -2.60 16.46 -16.00
CA ARG A 491 -1.76 16.14 -17.16
C ARG A 491 -2.19 14.84 -17.82
N HIS A 492 -1.85 14.68 -19.10
CA HIS A 492 -1.98 13.43 -19.84
C HIS A 492 -0.95 13.34 -20.98
N GLN A 493 -0.45 12.14 -21.29
CA GLN A 493 0.59 11.91 -22.31
C GLN A 493 0.06 11.12 -23.51
N LEU A 494 0.11 11.75 -24.68
CA LEU A 494 -0.36 11.26 -25.96
C LEU A 494 0.85 10.77 -26.77
N GLY A 495 0.99 9.44 -26.89
CA GLY A 495 2.13 8.79 -27.55
C GLY A 495 1.84 8.27 -28.96
N GLY A 496 2.91 7.90 -29.68
CA GLY A 496 2.86 7.34 -31.05
C GLY A 496 2.87 8.40 -32.15
N LEU A 497 3.35 9.61 -31.86
CA LEU A 497 3.21 10.78 -32.71
C LEU A 497 4.34 10.91 -33.74
N ARG A 498 4.03 11.50 -34.90
CA ARG A 498 4.99 11.78 -35.98
C ARG A 498 6.01 12.81 -35.47
N SER A 499 7.30 12.67 -35.82
CA SER A 499 8.34 13.65 -35.46
C SER A 499 8.17 14.97 -36.23
N ALA A 500 8.63 16.07 -35.63
CA ALA A 500 8.56 17.44 -36.17
C ALA A 500 7.14 17.94 -36.55
N ALA A 501 6.08 17.24 -36.11
CA ALA A 501 4.70 17.48 -36.48
C ALA A 501 3.96 18.28 -35.40
N THR A 502 3.06 19.14 -35.86
CA THR A 502 2.24 20.02 -35.03
C THR A 502 0.85 19.42 -34.88
N TYR A 503 0.37 19.35 -33.64
CA TYR A 503 -0.94 18.81 -33.29
C TYR A 503 -1.73 19.81 -32.46
N ARG A 504 -3.06 19.80 -32.61
CA ARG A 504 -3.97 20.50 -31.70
C ARG A 504 -4.49 19.51 -30.66
N VAL A 505 -4.25 19.79 -29.39
CA VAL A 505 -4.81 19.03 -28.27
C VAL A 505 -6.00 19.81 -27.72
N GLU A 506 -7.10 19.11 -27.43
CA GLU A 506 -8.30 19.69 -26.84
C GLU A 506 -8.59 18.96 -25.52
N VAL A 507 -8.98 19.72 -24.49
CA VAL A 507 -9.33 19.22 -23.16
C VAL A 507 -10.65 19.85 -22.69
N ARG A 508 -11.52 19.08 -22.05
CA ARG A 508 -12.69 19.59 -21.34
C ARG A 508 -12.91 18.92 -19.99
N SER A 509 -13.55 19.63 -19.09
CA SER A 509 -14.07 19.16 -17.81
C SER A 509 -15.35 18.32 -17.99
N VAL A 510 -15.56 17.38 -17.06
CA VAL A 510 -16.80 16.59 -16.93
C VAL A 510 -17.23 16.64 -15.46
N ALA A 511 -18.46 17.04 -15.18
CA ALA A 511 -19.01 17.19 -13.83
C ALA A 511 -20.50 16.79 -13.85
N GLY A 512 -20.95 15.95 -12.92
CA GLY A 512 -22.35 15.51 -12.86
C GLY A 512 -22.88 14.78 -14.11
N GLY A 513 -21.99 14.30 -15.00
CA GLY A 513 -22.33 13.75 -16.32
C GLY A 513 -22.34 14.80 -17.45
N GLU A 514 -22.46 16.09 -17.11
CA GLU A 514 -22.35 17.21 -18.02
C GLU A 514 -20.91 17.47 -18.46
N ARG A 515 -20.76 18.04 -19.66
CA ARG A 515 -19.46 18.17 -20.34
C ARG A 515 -19.18 19.59 -20.78
N GLY A 516 -18.05 20.13 -20.33
CA GLY A 516 -17.66 21.51 -20.59
C GLY A 516 -17.30 21.80 -22.04
N ALA A 517 -17.10 23.08 -22.32
CA ALA A 517 -16.54 23.54 -23.58
C ALA A 517 -15.08 23.07 -23.74
N TRP A 518 -14.67 22.78 -24.97
CA TRP A 518 -13.30 22.38 -25.29
C TRP A 518 -12.35 23.57 -25.24
N SER A 519 -11.36 23.50 -24.35
CA SER A 519 -10.17 24.35 -24.38
C SER A 519 -9.08 23.70 -25.20
N SER A 520 -8.45 24.44 -26.12
CA SER A 520 -7.44 23.89 -27.05
C SER A 520 -6.04 24.47 -26.85
N ALA A 521 -5.01 23.68 -27.11
CA ALA A 521 -3.62 24.13 -27.21
C ALA A 521 -2.88 23.42 -28.35
N THR A 522 -1.94 24.11 -28.97
CA THR A 522 -1.10 23.55 -30.04
C THR A 522 0.24 23.08 -29.46
N GLY A 523 0.57 21.80 -29.67
CA GLY A 523 1.84 21.19 -29.29
C GLY A 523 2.59 20.69 -30.52
N ARG A 524 3.94 20.74 -30.50
CA ARG A 524 4.76 20.26 -31.61
C ARG A 524 5.81 19.26 -31.12
N THR A 525 5.95 18.14 -31.83
CA THR A 525 6.92 17.10 -31.49
C THR A 525 8.34 17.48 -31.93
N PRO A 526 9.39 17.01 -31.25
CA PRO A 526 10.78 17.27 -31.66
C PRO A 526 11.17 16.55 -32.96
N PRO A 527 12.35 16.89 -33.55
CA PRO A 527 12.84 16.28 -34.79
C PRO A 527 13.05 14.76 -34.73
N GLY A 528 13.10 14.13 -35.91
CA GLY A 528 13.45 12.72 -36.05
C GLY A 528 14.92 12.43 -35.71
N ALA A 529 15.32 11.16 -35.78
CA ALA A 529 16.68 10.75 -35.48
C ALA A 529 17.68 11.22 -36.55
N VAL A 530 18.94 11.41 -36.16
CA VAL A 530 20.03 11.70 -37.11
C VAL A 530 20.25 10.53 -38.06
N THR A 531 20.59 10.82 -39.31
CA THR A 531 20.82 9.77 -40.33
C THR A 531 22.32 9.55 -40.54
N ARG A 532 22.69 8.40 -41.14
CA ARG A 532 24.09 8.06 -41.47
C ARG A 532 25.07 8.19 -40.29
N LEU A 533 24.66 7.83 -39.07
CA LEU A 533 25.55 7.78 -37.91
C LEU A 533 26.62 6.69 -38.14
N VAL A 534 27.89 7.11 -38.21
CA VAL A 534 29.04 6.25 -38.50
C VAL A 534 30.23 6.60 -37.62
N ALA A 535 31.14 5.63 -37.45
CA ALA A 535 32.44 5.83 -36.82
C ALA A 535 33.56 5.55 -37.83
N SER A 536 34.56 6.44 -37.90
CA SER A 536 35.67 6.38 -38.86
C SER A 536 37.00 6.74 -38.20
N GLY A 537 38.11 6.34 -38.85
CA GLY A 537 39.47 6.64 -38.36
C GLY A 537 39.78 6.08 -36.96
N ALA A 538 39.18 4.95 -36.60
CA ALA A 538 39.35 4.33 -35.28
C ALA A 538 40.81 3.92 -35.03
N ARG A 539 41.38 4.43 -33.93
CA ARG A 539 42.68 4.09 -33.37
C ARG A 539 42.47 3.62 -31.92
N PRO A 540 43.46 2.99 -31.26
CA PRO A 540 43.28 2.48 -29.90
C PRO A 540 42.75 3.50 -28.87
N THR A 541 43.06 4.79 -29.01
CA THR A 541 42.69 5.84 -28.04
C THR A 541 41.87 6.98 -28.64
N SER A 542 41.41 6.87 -29.89
CA SER A 542 40.65 7.91 -30.59
C SER A 542 39.75 7.36 -31.70
N VAL A 543 38.57 7.95 -31.91
CA VAL A 543 37.71 7.66 -33.08
C VAL A 543 36.94 8.90 -33.50
N THR A 544 36.63 9.03 -34.79
CA THR A 544 35.80 10.14 -35.29
C THR A 544 34.39 9.64 -35.53
N LEU A 545 33.41 10.26 -34.87
CA LEU A 545 32.00 10.08 -35.17
C LEU A 545 31.58 11.03 -36.29
N GLY A 546 30.65 10.61 -37.14
CA GLY A 546 30.02 11.45 -38.16
C GLY A 546 28.54 11.11 -38.32
N TRP A 547 27.71 12.11 -38.62
CA TRP A 547 26.27 11.94 -38.85
C TRP A 547 25.75 13.02 -39.82
N ALA A 548 24.60 12.75 -40.42
CA ALA A 548 23.82 13.69 -41.21
C ALA A 548 22.56 14.14 -40.44
N PRO A 549 21.91 15.26 -40.82
CA PRO A 549 20.65 15.68 -40.20
C PRO A 549 19.55 14.59 -40.25
N PRO A 550 18.49 14.74 -39.43
CA PRO A 550 17.25 14.01 -39.64
C PRO A 550 16.65 14.29 -41.02
N THR A 551 15.92 13.33 -41.57
CA THR A 551 15.07 13.55 -42.75
C THR A 551 13.78 14.30 -42.43
N VAL A 552 13.35 14.27 -41.15
CA VAL A 552 12.12 14.90 -40.65
C VAL A 552 12.48 15.89 -39.54
N GLY A 553 12.15 17.17 -39.74
CA GLY A 553 12.49 18.26 -38.82
C GLY A 553 13.91 18.81 -38.95
N ALA A 554 14.55 18.65 -40.12
CA ALA A 554 15.95 19.07 -40.34
C ALA A 554 16.19 20.56 -40.06
N GLY A 555 15.25 21.43 -40.42
CA GLY A 555 15.33 22.88 -40.22
C GLY A 555 15.08 23.35 -38.78
N ASP A 556 14.59 22.46 -37.92
CA ASP A 556 14.30 22.76 -36.51
C ASP A 556 15.52 22.50 -35.60
N VAL A 557 16.61 21.98 -36.15
CA VAL A 557 17.75 21.49 -35.39
C VAL A 557 18.68 22.63 -34.98
N THR A 558 18.67 22.97 -33.69
CA THR A 558 19.55 23.98 -33.07
C THR A 558 20.93 23.45 -32.68
N GLY A 559 21.13 22.13 -32.75
CA GLY A 559 22.38 21.45 -32.39
C GLY A 559 22.16 19.97 -32.09
N TYR A 560 23.18 19.26 -31.61
CA TYR A 560 23.10 17.83 -31.27
C TYR A 560 23.69 17.57 -29.88
N VAL A 561 23.09 16.63 -29.15
CA VAL A 561 23.73 15.98 -28.00
C VAL A 561 24.33 14.67 -28.48
N VAL A 562 25.63 14.50 -28.29
CA VAL A 562 26.36 13.25 -28.49
C VAL A 562 26.67 12.67 -27.11
N ALA A 563 26.10 11.52 -26.79
CA ALA A 563 26.40 10.75 -25.59
C ALA A 563 27.36 9.60 -25.93
N VAL A 564 28.34 9.36 -25.05
CA VAL A 564 29.30 8.25 -25.15
C VAL A 564 29.47 7.65 -23.77
N ASP A 565 29.15 6.36 -23.61
CA ASP A 565 29.23 5.63 -22.33
C ASP A 565 28.57 6.41 -21.16
N GLY A 566 27.38 6.96 -21.41
CA GLY A 566 26.60 7.77 -20.46
C GLY A 566 27.01 9.24 -20.34
N ARG A 567 28.14 9.68 -20.91
CA ARG A 567 28.62 11.07 -20.84
C ARG A 567 28.19 11.86 -22.06
N SER A 568 27.42 12.93 -21.85
CA SER A 568 26.86 13.78 -22.91
C SER A 568 27.70 15.02 -23.21
N ARG A 569 27.80 15.38 -24.50
CA ARG A 569 28.36 16.65 -25.00
C ARG A 569 27.41 17.26 -26.03
N TRP A 570 27.10 18.55 -25.89
CA TRP A 570 26.40 19.30 -26.93
C TRP A 570 27.37 19.84 -28.00
N VAL A 571 26.90 19.93 -29.24
CA VAL A 571 27.58 20.52 -30.40
C VAL A 571 26.60 21.31 -31.27
N PRO A 572 27.03 22.39 -31.95
CA PRO A 572 26.14 23.31 -32.69
C PRO A 572 25.51 22.72 -33.96
N ALA A 573 24.53 23.45 -34.51
CA ALA A 573 23.68 23.07 -35.65
C ALA A 573 24.43 22.88 -36.99
N ASP A 574 25.69 23.29 -37.10
CA ASP A 574 26.57 23.14 -38.26
C ASP A 574 27.55 21.96 -38.13
N GLN A 575 27.93 21.60 -36.90
CA GLN A 575 28.83 20.47 -36.65
C GLN A 575 28.18 19.12 -37.01
N ARG A 576 28.89 18.29 -37.79
CA ARG A 576 28.44 16.95 -38.27
C ARG A 576 29.39 15.81 -37.93
N HIS A 577 30.47 16.13 -37.23
CA HIS A 577 31.50 15.17 -36.86
C HIS A 577 32.10 15.51 -35.49
N LEU A 578 32.52 14.50 -34.73
CA LEU A 578 33.15 14.68 -33.42
C LEU A 578 34.27 13.66 -33.23
N THR A 579 35.51 14.14 -33.10
CA THR A 579 36.66 13.31 -32.76
C THR A 579 36.72 13.10 -31.25
N LEU A 580 36.56 11.86 -30.82
CA LEU A 580 36.77 11.42 -29.44
C LEU A 580 38.26 11.05 -29.26
N THR A 581 38.83 11.39 -28.10
CA THR A 581 40.24 11.15 -27.74
C THR A 581 40.37 10.77 -26.26
N GLY A 582 41.48 10.13 -25.88
CA GLY A 582 41.71 9.68 -24.50
C GLY A 582 40.95 8.40 -24.13
N LEU A 583 40.47 7.67 -25.15
CA LEU A 583 39.67 6.45 -24.99
C LEU A 583 40.53 5.24 -24.59
N ARG A 584 39.90 4.20 -24.01
CA ARG A 584 40.60 2.99 -23.54
C ARG A 584 40.79 1.98 -24.68
N ALA A 585 42.05 1.61 -24.95
CA ALA A 585 42.39 0.66 -26.00
C ALA A 585 41.66 -0.70 -25.85
N GLY A 586 41.03 -1.14 -26.94
CA GLY A 586 40.23 -2.37 -26.99
C GLY A 586 38.86 -2.30 -26.31
N SER A 587 38.36 -1.13 -25.89
CA SER A 587 36.98 -1.02 -25.39
C SER A 587 35.94 -1.08 -26.53
N SER A 588 34.69 -1.36 -26.15
CA SER A 588 33.52 -1.00 -26.95
C SER A 588 32.93 0.27 -26.34
N LEU A 589 32.53 1.23 -27.18
CA LEU A 589 31.84 2.46 -26.77
C LEU A 589 30.38 2.37 -27.20
N ALA A 590 29.46 2.69 -26.31
CA ALA A 590 28.06 2.94 -26.65
C ALA A 590 27.90 4.42 -27.01
N VAL A 591 27.66 4.71 -28.30
CA VAL A 591 27.46 6.08 -28.80
C VAL A 591 25.97 6.28 -29.09
N GLU A 592 25.44 7.43 -28.69
CA GLU A 592 24.10 7.89 -29.03
C GLU A 592 24.16 9.35 -29.49
N VAL A 593 23.40 9.70 -30.54
CA VAL A 593 23.30 11.08 -31.04
C VAL A 593 21.83 11.48 -31.14
N ARG A 594 21.48 12.59 -30.48
CA ARG A 594 20.13 13.19 -30.47
C ARG A 594 20.19 14.61 -31.06
N PRO A 595 19.31 15.00 -31.99
CA PRO A 595 19.15 16.41 -32.33
C PRO A 595 18.54 17.19 -31.16
N THR A 596 18.70 18.50 -31.17
CA THR A 596 18.08 19.46 -30.24
C THR A 596 17.32 20.50 -31.05
N SER A 597 16.26 21.05 -30.47
CA SER A 597 15.38 22.04 -31.09
C SER A 597 14.79 22.96 -30.02
N ALA A 598 14.13 24.04 -30.42
CA ALA A 598 13.41 24.94 -29.50
C ALA A 598 12.28 24.23 -28.69
N VAL A 599 11.78 23.08 -29.16
CA VAL A 599 10.79 22.26 -28.44
C VAL A 599 11.41 21.09 -27.66
N GLY A 600 12.74 20.98 -27.61
CA GLY A 600 13.46 19.94 -26.85
C GLY A 600 14.25 18.95 -27.72
N HIS A 601 14.53 17.77 -27.15
CA HIS A 601 15.39 16.75 -27.76
C HIS A 601 14.64 15.89 -28.78
N GLY A 602 15.24 15.70 -29.96
CA GLY A 602 14.79 14.80 -31.01
C GLY A 602 15.02 13.32 -30.71
N ALA A 603 14.47 12.45 -31.55
CA ALA A 603 14.72 11.01 -31.48
C ALA A 603 16.22 10.69 -31.65
N SER A 604 16.65 9.56 -31.11
CA SER A 604 18.07 9.20 -31.09
C SER A 604 18.45 8.18 -32.17
N ALA A 605 19.73 8.23 -32.58
CA ALA A 605 20.38 7.15 -33.31
C ALA A 605 21.59 6.67 -32.49
N SER A 606 21.81 5.36 -32.44
CA SER A 606 22.84 4.74 -31.60
C SER A 606 23.78 3.84 -32.42
N LEU A 607 25.03 3.74 -31.99
CA LEU A 607 26.08 2.95 -32.63
C LEU A 607 27.07 2.40 -31.59
N THR A 608 27.36 1.10 -31.66
CA THR A 608 28.40 0.47 -30.82
C THR A 608 29.74 0.45 -31.57
N VAL A 609 30.74 1.15 -31.04
CA VAL A 609 32.06 1.32 -31.69
C VAL A 609 33.12 0.51 -30.96
N ARG A 610 33.72 -0.49 -31.62
CA ARG A 610 34.84 -1.27 -31.06
C ARG A 610 36.18 -0.64 -31.45
N LEU A 611 36.98 -0.26 -30.45
CA LEU A 611 38.31 0.31 -30.67
C LEU A 611 39.37 -0.77 -30.91
N PRO A 612 40.38 -0.53 -31.76
CA PRO A 612 41.55 -1.39 -31.85
C PRO A 612 42.23 -1.62 -30.50
N ARG A 613 42.77 -2.82 -30.28
CA ARG A 613 43.63 -3.11 -29.13
C ARG A 613 44.96 -2.37 -29.26
N ALA A 614 45.56 -1.99 -28.13
CA ALA A 614 46.93 -1.45 -28.12
C ALA A 614 47.94 -2.53 -28.57
N THR A 615 48.98 -2.10 -29.26
CA THR A 615 50.10 -2.93 -29.72
C THR A 615 51.43 -2.44 -29.15
N VAL A 616 52.54 -3.14 -29.43
CA VAL A 616 53.89 -2.70 -29.04
C VAL A 616 54.22 -1.32 -29.62
N PRO A 617 55.11 -0.52 -29.00
CA PRO A 617 55.44 0.83 -29.48
C PRO A 617 56.06 0.82 -30.89
N SER A 618 56.09 1.97 -31.56
CA SER A 618 56.89 2.10 -32.78
C SER A 618 58.38 1.98 -32.51
N ALA A 619 59.18 1.89 -33.58
CA ALA A 619 60.60 2.18 -33.45
C ALA A 619 60.83 3.62 -32.93
N PRO A 620 61.84 3.86 -32.08
CA PRO A 620 62.27 5.21 -31.71
C PRO A 620 62.71 6.02 -32.93
N THR A 621 62.67 7.34 -32.80
CA THR A 621 63.03 8.29 -33.87
C THR A 621 64.44 8.83 -33.70
N GLY A 622 64.98 9.52 -34.72
CA GLY A 622 66.18 10.35 -34.61
C GLY A 622 67.41 9.74 -33.91
N ILE A 623 67.71 8.44 -34.10
CA ILE A 623 68.86 7.83 -33.43
C ILE A 623 70.18 8.45 -33.90
N SER A 624 71.03 8.80 -32.96
CA SER A 624 72.43 9.15 -33.21
C SER A 624 73.33 8.51 -32.16
N VAL A 625 74.55 8.15 -32.58
CA VAL A 625 75.57 7.55 -31.72
C VAL A 625 76.87 8.28 -31.99
N ARG A 626 77.59 8.67 -30.94
CA ARG A 626 78.92 9.30 -31.01
C ARG A 626 79.87 8.60 -30.03
N PRO A 627 81.19 8.66 -30.24
CA PRO A 627 82.14 8.34 -29.18
C PRO A 627 81.80 9.13 -27.91
N GLY A 628 81.92 8.47 -26.75
CA GLY A 628 81.70 9.08 -25.44
C GLY A 628 82.94 9.79 -24.91
N ARG A 629 83.12 9.79 -23.59
CA ARG A 629 84.33 10.36 -22.97
C ARG A 629 85.53 9.41 -23.16
N PRO A 630 86.71 9.91 -23.59
CA PRO A 630 87.93 9.11 -23.60
C PRO A 630 88.29 8.63 -22.18
N GLY A 631 88.61 7.35 -22.03
CA GLY A 631 88.97 6.77 -20.73
C GLY A 631 88.74 5.26 -20.66
N ARG A 632 88.88 4.69 -19.45
CA ARG A 632 88.51 3.31 -19.14
C ARG A 632 87.37 3.33 -18.11
N PRO A 633 86.21 2.70 -18.38
CA PRO A 633 85.81 2.04 -19.62
C PRO A 633 85.52 3.04 -20.76
N THR A 634 85.76 2.59 -21.99
CA THR A 634 85.38 3.31 -23.22
C THR A 634 83.85 3.35 -23.36
N THR A 635 83.30 4.45 -23.88
CA THR A 635 81.85 4.70 -23.91
C THR A 635 81.37 5.16 -25.29
N ALA A 636 80.09 4.92 -25.59
CA ALA A 636 79.39 5.51 -26.73
C ALA A 636 78.16 6.28 -26.26
N HIS A 637 78.08 7.57 -26.57
CA HIS A 637 76.92 8.39 -26.28
C HIS A 637 75.84 8.14 -27.34
N VAL A 638 74.77 7.47 -26.93
CA VAL A 638 73.56 7.20 -27.73
C VAL A 638 72.52 8.29 -27.42
N ARG A 639 71.80 8.78 -28.44
CA ARG A 639 70.63 9.67 -28.33
C ARG A 639 69.51 9.21 -29.27
N TRP A 640 68.25 9.41 -28.89
CA TRP A 640 67.07 9.07 -29.70
C TRP A 640 65.88 9.97 -29.39
N GLY A 641 65.04 10.22 -30.39
CA GLY A 641 63.71 10.80 -30.22
C GLY A 641 62.70 9.75 -29.75
N ALA A 642 61.52 10.23 -29.31
CA ALA A 642 60.47 9.35 -28.80
C ALA A 642 59.97 8.32 -29.83
N ALA A 643 59.39 7.23 -29.31
CA ALA A 643 58.60 6.29 -30.08
C ALA A 643 57.11 6.63 -29.92
N HIS A 644 56.26 6.20 -30.85
CA HIS A 644 54.82 6.33 -30.74
C HIS A 644 54.25 5.19 -29.87
N PRO A 645 53.36 5.47 -28.89
CA PRO A 645 52.90 4.49 -27.89
C PRO A 645 51.92 3.42 -28.43
N ASN A 646 51.38 3.58 -29.65
CA ASN A 646 50.48 2.61 -30.28
C ASN A 646 49.28 2.14 -29.42
N GLY A 647 48.81 3.00 -28.53
CA GLY A 647 47.63 2.77 -27.70
C GLY A 647 47.89 2.44 -26.23
N ALA A 648 49.14 2.21 -25.82
CA ALA A 648 49.49 2.00 -24.42
C ALA A 648 50.78 2.73 -24.05
N ALA A 649 50.83 3.29 -22.84
CA ALA A 649 51.94 4.13 -22.39
C ALA A 649 53.28 3.39 -22.49
N ILE A 650 54.28 4.04 -23.10
CA ILE A 650 55.65 3.53 -23.09
C ILE A 650 56.12 3.52 -21.63
N THR A 651 56.52 2.34 -21.15
CA THR A 651 56.99 2.11 -19.78
C THR A 651 58.51 2.21 -19.70
N ALA A 652 59.22 1.85 -20.77
CA ALA A 652 60.68 1.83 -20.77
C ALA A 652 61.33 1.98 -22.15
N TYR A 653 62.64 2.23 -22.14
CA TYR A 653 63.56 2.09 -23.27
C TYR A 653 64.72 1.17 -22.89
N TYR A 654 65.31 0.49 -23.87
CA TYR A 654 66.62 -0.16 -23.71
C TYR A 654 67.43 -0.14 -25.01
N VAL A 655 68.73 -0.36 -24.89
CA VAL A 655 69.71 -0.18 -25.96
C VAL A 655 70.49 -1.47 -26.17
N VAL A 656 70.54 -1.97 -27.41
CA VAL A 656 71.29 -3.18 -27.80
C VAL A 656 72.44 -2.78 -28.71
N ALA A 657 73.67 -3.08 -28.33
CA ALA A 657 74.86 -2.88 -29.15
C ALA A 657 75.39 -4.23 -29.65
N ARG A 658 75.43 -4.41 -30.98
CA ARG A 658 76.03 -5.59 -31.63
C ARG A 658 77.33 -5.22 -32.34
N PRO A 659 78.40 -6.01 -32.20
CA PRO A 659 79.67 -5.71 -32.86
C PRO A 659 79.55 -5.89 -34.38
N ALA A 660 80.26 -5.07 -35.14
CA ALA A 660 80.27 -5.14 -36.60
C ALA A 660 81.22 -6.21 -37.15
N SER A 661 82.19 -6.69 -36.36
CA SER A 661 83.08 -7.82 -36.70
C SER A 661 83.80 -8.38 -35.47
N GLY A 662 84.25 -9.65 -35.59
CA GLY A 662 84.98 -10.39 -34.56
C GLY A 662 84.09 -11.08 -33.51
N SER A 663 84.69 -11.96 -32.70
CA SER A 663 84.02 -12.84 -31.71
C SER A 663 83.47 -12.12 -30.45
N ARG A 664 83.21 -10.81 -30.52
CA ARG A 664 82.65 -10.03 -29.41
C ARG A 664 81.18 -10.43 -29.16
N THR A 665 80.73 -10.38 -27.91
CA THR A 665 79.33 -10.61 -27.55
C THR A 665 78.51 -9.31 -27.60
N THR A 666 77.22 -9.44 -27.96
CA THR A 666 76.22 -8.37 -27.88
C THR A 666 76.14 -7.80 -26.46
N LYS A 667 76.03 -6.48 -26.33
CA LYS A 667 75.76 -5.79 -25.06
C LYS A 667 74.35 -5.23 -25.06
N VAL A 668 73.69 -5.28 -23.90
CA VAL A 668 72.35 -4.71 -23.67
C VAL A 668 72.45 -3.78 -22.47
N SER A 669 71.82 -2.61 -22.56
CA SER A 669 71.76 -1.68 -21.43
C SER A 669 70.87 -2.21 -20.31
N ARG A 670 71.03 -1.65 -19.10
CA ARG A 670 69.92 -1.67 -18.13
C ARG A 670 68.67 -1.06 -18.75
N VAL A 671 67.50 -1.44 -18.22
CA VAL A 671 66.22 -0.80 -18.57
C VAL A 671 66.26 0.67 -18.14
N LEU A 672 65.75 1.56 -18.99
CA LEU A 672 65.70 3.00 -18.79
C LEU A 672 64.24 3.45 -18.69
N GLY A 673 63.96 4.46 -17.85
CA GLY A 673 62.62 5.01 -17.69
C GLY A 673 62.05 5.63 -18.98
N PRO A 674 60.74 5.87 -19.05
CA PRO A 674 60.04 6.22 -20.30
C PRO A 674 60.37 7.63 -20.82
N ALA A 675 60.92 8.50 -19.97
CA ALA A 675 61.46 9.80 -20.36
C ALA A 675 62.87 9.75 -20.98
N ALA A 676 63.57 8.60 -20.94
CA ALA A 676 64.95 8.53 -21.41
C ALA A 676 65.07 8.75 -22.93
N ARG A 677 65.96 9.68 -23.32
CA ARG A 677 66.28 10.03 -24.73
C ARG A 677 67.78 9.91 -25.03
N SER A 678 68.56 9.44 -24.06
CA SER A 678 70.02 9.29 -24.16
C SER A 678 70.55 8.25 -23.19
N LEU A 679 71.69 7.65 -23.54
CA LEU A 679 72.50 6.78 -22.68
C LEU A 679 73.97 6.88 -23.10
N ASP A 680 74.87 7.10 -22.14
CA ASP A 680 76.28 6.74 -22.30
C ASP A 680 76.42 5.24 -22.01
N LEU A 681 76.66 4.45 -23.07
CA LEU A 681 76.75 2.99 -22.98
C LEU A 681 78.23 2.57 -22.94
N PRO A 682 78.71 1.90 -21.86
CA PRO A 682 80.06 1.34 -21.83
C PRO A 682 80.22 0.24 -22.87
N LEU A 683 81.12 0.44 -23.84
CA LEU A 683 81.39 -0.48 -24.94
C LEU A 683 82.89 -0.59 -25.14
N PRO A 684 83.48 -1.81 -25.13
CA PRO A 684 84.89 -2.01 -25.47
C PRO A 684 85.23 -1.44 -26.86
N SER A 685 86.45 -0.94 -27.01
CA SER A 685 86.90 -0.35 -28.28
C SER A 685 86.72 -1.30 -29.47
N GLY A 686 86.26 -0.75 -30.59
CA GLY A 686 85.82 -1.49 -31.76
C GLY A 686 84.58 -0.87 -32.42
N ARG A 687 84.14 -1.45 -33.55
CA ARG A 687 83.01 -0.94 -34.34
C ARG A 687 81.71 -1.64 -33.93
N TRP A 688 80.70 -0.85 -33.56
CA TRP A 688 79.41 -1.33 -33.04
C TRP A 688 78.24 -0.74 -33.83
N THR A 689 77.16 -1.52 -33.96
CA THR A 689 75.83 -1.05 -34.37
C THR A 689 74.92 -1.04 -33.15
N VAL A 690 74.06 -0.02 -33.03
CA VAL A 690 73.20 0.17 -31.87
C VAL A 690 71.74 0.19 -32.30
N ASP A 691 70.89 -0.64 -31.70
CA ASP A 691 69.44 -0.59 -31.84
C ASP A 691 68.83 -0.09 -30.51
N VAL A 692 68.07 1.01 -30.56
CA VAL A 692 67.25 1.44 -29.40
C VAL A 692 65.84 0.87 -29.56
N HIS A 693 65.33 0.25 -28.50
CA HIS A 693 63.98 -0.30 -28.40
C HIS A 693 63.13 0.48 -27.39
N ALA A 694 61.83 0.54 -27.62
CA ALA A 694 60.82 1.08 -26.70
C ALA A 694 59.88 -0.06 -26.25
N VAL A 695 59.37 0.02 -25.02
CA VAL A 695 58.57 -1.04 -24.38
C VAL A 695 57.28 -0.46 -23.79
N ASN A 696 56.16 -1.17 -23.89
CA ASN A 696 54.92 -0.89 -23.16
C ASN A 696 54.34 -2.20 -22.55
N ASP A 697 53.10 -2.18 -22.03
CA ASP A 697 52.41 -3.35 -21.47
C ASP A 697 52.18 -4.50 -22.49
N ARG A 698 52.33 -4.23 -23.79
CA ARG A 698 52.27 -5.24 -24.88
C ARG A 698 53.64 -5.82 -25.24
N GLY A 699 54.70 -5.37 -24.56
CA GLY A 699 56.08 -5.78 -24.81
C GLY A 699 56.86 -4.79 -25.67
N THR A 700 57.84 -5.32 -26.41
CA THR A 700 58.90 -4.54 -27.04
C THR A 700 58.62 -4.20 -28.50
N GLY A 701 58.74 -2.92 -28.86
CA GLY A 701 58.67 -2.43 -30.23
C GLY A 701 59.93 -2.72 -31.06
N PRO A 702 59.85 -2.62 -32.40
CA PRO A 702 61.00 -2.83 -33.29
C PRO A 702 62.13 -1.83 -32.98
N GLY A 703 63.39 -2.30 -33.09
CA GLY A 703 64.55 -1.49 -32.78
C GLY A 703 64.85 -0.45 -33.87
N LYS A 704 65.20 0.77 -33.48
CA LYS A 704 65.77 1.76 -34.42
C LYS A 704 67.29 1.61 -34.44
N ARG A 705 67.84 1.11 -35.55
CA ARG A 705 69.29 0.89 -35.73
C ARG A 705 70.05 2.16 -36.12
N SER A 706 71.27 2.32 -35.58
CA SER A 706 72.27 3.32 -35.96
C SER A 706 73.12 2.86 -37.15
N VAL A 707 73.82 3.80 -37.79
CA VAL A 707 75.02 3.45 -38.58
C VAL A 707 76.10 2.83 -37.67
N PRO A 708 77.06 2.04 -38.21
CA PRO A 708 78.12 1.43 -37.41
C PRO A 708 79.16 2.47 -36.95
N VAL A 709 79.24 2.73 -35.64
CA VAL A 709 80.13 3.73 -35.02
C VAL A 709 81.32 3.05 -34.33
N LEU A 710 82.47 3.71 -34.34
CA LEU A 710 83.66 3.27 -33.63
C LEU A 710 83.61 3.76 -32.17
N ALA A 711 83.61 2.83 -31.21
CA ALA A 711 83.98 3.12 -29.84
C ALA A 711 85.52 3.11 -29.75
N GLN A 712 86.08 4.13 -29.11
CA GLN A 712 87.52 4.30 -28.88
C GLN A 712 87.79 4.58 -27.41
#